data_AF-A0A2H5B4V3-F1
#
_entry.id   AF-A0A2H5B4V3-F1
#
_cell.length_a   1.000
_cell.length_b   1.000
_cell.length_c   1.000
_cell.angle_alpha   90.00
_cell.angle_beta   90.00
_cell.angle_gamma   90.00
#
_symmetry.space_group_name_H-M   'P 1'
#
loop_
_entity.id
_entity.type
_entity.pdbx_description
1 polymer ?
#
loop_
_entity_poly.entity_id
_entity_poly.type
_entity_poly.pdbx_seq_one_letter_code
_entity_poly.pdbx_strand_id
1 'polypeptide(L)'
;MNPLHRTPVDRATLVLGELLGRGGQGSVHQVRNKRINRDAPDGGWAVVYKEYDPLTLPQVNGASLTAAVALLDGLGGAKTRWLCEKTAWPTAVVERERTACGFLMRAAPDRFRFTLRALPGAPTGPERLATLEYLLNEDAYVQGIGLSVDDRHRLLLLADLARTLDRLHRLGVAVGDVSPRNLLFSLTPEPACFLIDCDGVRLRGSTVLPQVETPDWQLPAGEERATPAGDAFKLGLLAVRLFARHQTDTDPAALARLNPTLGELARASLHPDPSRRPGPGIWTNLLEAVAATMTTEDPAPTVAEVTADASPRTVATGARRTPVPAPPPVLSPVLSPVLSSTSGPTPPKPPRKAGAAVLAGVAVVVALVLVLLSVHDQGTAHPVAPSPSPSVQVPDPPLYSPSAYTTPAYSAPPPPPSPSPPPNLIRDASVGDCFTDSGTDGHPVLAVAACGPGSFKVQRINSGTTDLSSCANAADEDESVSSPAARRVLCLSYQSPGGTAFHARTGDCVFGLQDTGTWDRQACQDGNFKVLTVFQGSENSRCESLPGFNYWRPLPGPSGASSDVVLCLSMNYPDDAARAGVNTCLSKTGSTFKAAPCVRPNVVVNGRTNAYDPGFCGQYGWTAWQPKYYPTLAYTVCWRRL
;
A
#
# COMPACT_ATOMS: atom_id res chain seq x y z
N MET A 1 6.72 -29.43 -25.01
CA MET A 1 6.39 -29.21 -23.59
C MET A 1 5.56 -30.39 -23.14
N ASN A 2 6.03 -31.10 -22.12
CA ASN A 2 5.33 -32.31 -21.64
C ASN A 2 4.05 -31.89 -20.88
N PRO A 3 2.89 -32.51 -21.13
CA PRO A 3 1.60 -32.07 -20.64
C PRO A 3 1.34 -32.63 -19.24
N LEU A 4 1.91 -32.01 -18.21
CA LEU A 4 1.47 -32.26 -16.84
C LEU A 4 0.99 -30.92 -16.25
N HIS A 5 -0.26 -30.93 -15.79
CA HIS A 5 -1.09 -29.83 -15.25
C HIS A 5 -2.15 -29.22 -16.18
N ARG A 6 -2.75 -30.01 -17.09
CA ARG A 6 -3.91 -29.58 -17.90
C ARG A 6 -5.27 -30.04 -17.35
N THR A 7 -5.25 -30.88 -16.33
CA THR A 7 -6.44 -31.30 -15.58
C THR A 7 -6.57 -30.46 -14.31
N PRO A 8 -7.80 -30.27 -13.79
CA PRO A 8 -7.99 -29.71 -12.47
C PRO A 8 -7.14 -30.43 -11.43
N VAL A 9 -6.54 -29.66 -10.53
CA VAL A 9 -5.70 -30.15 -9.44
C VAL A 9 -6.50 -30.04 -8.16
N ASP A 10 -6.66 -31.16 -7.45
CA ASP A 10 -7.29 -31.13 -6.13
C ASP A 10 -6.39 -30.35 -5.15
N ARG A 11 -6.98 -29.32 -4.53
CA ARG A 11 -6.37 -28.46 -3.52
C ARG A 11 -5.70 -29.24 -2.39
N ALA A 12 -6.23 -30.41 -2.01
CA ALA A 12 -5.68 -31.25 -0.96
C ALA A 12 -4.32 -31.90 -1.35
N THR A 13 -4.02 -31.96 -2.65
CA THR A 13 -2.76 -32.55 -3.16
C THR A 13 -1.60 -31.56 -3.22
N LEU A 14 -1.85 -30.27 -2.94
CA LEU A 14 -0.82 -29.24 -2.96
C LEU A 14 -0.09 -29.16 -1.62
N VAL A 15 1.23 -29.22 -1.65
CA VAL A 15 2.08 -28.93 -0.48
C VAL A 15 2.44 -27.45 -0.55
N LEU A 16 1.78 -26.64 0.28
CA LEU A 16 2.00 -25.20 0.33
C LEU A 16 3.21 -24.86 1.20
N GLY A 17 3.97 -23.87 0.74
CA GLY A 17 5.05 -23.25 1.47
C GLY A 17 4.64 -21.88 2.02
N GLU A 18 5.52 -20.90 1.86
CA GLU A 18 5.30 -19.54 2.35
C GLU A 18 4.13 -18.84 1.63
N LEU A 19 3.44 -17.98 2.37
CA LEU A 19 2.53 -16.99 1.81
C LEU A 19 3.36 -15.88 1.15
N LEU A 20 3.28 -15.78 -0.16
CA LEU A 20 4.06 -14.83 -0.95
C LEU A 20 3.38 -13.47 -1.11
N GLY A 21 2.05 -13.42 -0.94
CA GLY A 21 1.28 -12.18 -0.97
C GLY A 21 -0.20 -12.40 -0.72
N ARG A 22 -0.89 -11.34 -0.26
CA ARG A 22 -2.34 -11.30 -0.08
C ARG A 22 -2.87 -10.01 -0.68
N GLY A 23 -3.89 -10.10 -1.52
CA GLY A 23 -4.55 -8.98 -2.17
C GLY A 23 -6.06 -9.01 -1.98
N GLY A 24 -6.78 -8.07 -2.58
CA GLY A 24 -8.23 -7.92 -2.41
C GLY A 24 -9.10 -9.04 -3.00
N GLN A 25 -8.49 -10.00 -3.70
CA GLN A 25 -9.18 -11.12 -4.37
C GLN A 25 -8.67 -12.50 -3.92
N GLY A 26 -7.71 -12.54 -2.98
CA GLY A 26 -7.14 -13.82 -2.55
C GLY A 26 -5.71 -13.75 -2.05
N SER A 27 -5.09 -14.92 -1.97
CA SER A 27 -3.74 -15.14 -1.45
C SER A 27 -2.90 -15.95 -2.43
N VAL A 28 -1.59 -15.70 -2.47
CA VAL A 28 -0.64 -16.41 -3.32
C VAL A 28 0.33 -17.19 -2.45
N HIS A 29 0.37 -18.51 -2.64
CA HIS A 29 1.18 -19.43 -1.86
C HIS A 29 2.26 -20.07 -2.72
N GLN A 30 3.44 -20.29 -2.15
CA GLN A 30 4.43 -21.15 -2.76
C GLN A 30 3.91 -22.59 -2.85
N VAL A 31 4.19 -23.30 -3.95
CA VAL A 31 3.90 -24.74 -4.08
C VAL A 31 5.21 -25.52 -4.14
N ARG A 32 5.42 -26.45 -3.21
CA ARG A 32 6.70 -27.17 -3.05
C ARG A 32 6.77 -28.49 -3.81
N ASN A 33 5.63 -29.09 -4.13
CA ASN A 33 5.55 -30.43 -4.73
C ASN A 33 5.14 -30.45 -6.21
N LYS A 34 5.11 -29.29 -6.89
CA LYS A 34 4.72 -29.16 -8.31
C LYS A 34 5.69 -28.25 -9.06
N ARG A 35 5.84 -28.50 -10.37
CA ARG A 35 6.62 -27.67 -11.31
C ARG A 35 5.93 -27.66 -12.67
N ILE A 36 5.94 -26.50 -13.35
CA ILE A 36 5.54 -26.43 -14.77
C ILE A 36 6.71 -26.94 -15.61
N ASN A 37 6.44 -27.74 -16.65
CA ASN A 37 7.45 -28.23 -17.59
C ASN A 37 8.63 -28.97 -16.93
N ARG A 38 8.37 -29.82 -15.92
CA ARG A 38 9.42 -30.54 -15.16
C ARG A 38 10.45 -31.26 -16.04
N ASP A 39 10.02 -31.81 -17.17
CA ASP A 39 10.88 -32.57 -18.09
C ASP A 39 11.61 -31.68 -19.11
N ALA A 40 11.47 -30.36 -19.02
CA ALA A 40 12.25 -29.45 -19.85
C ALA A 40 13.74 -29.47 -19.44
N PRO A 41 14.66 -29.22 -20.39
CA PRO A 41 16.11 -29.24 -20.10
C PRO A 41 16.54 -28.26 -18.99
N ASP A 42 15.76 -27.20 -18.74
CA ASP A 42 15.95 -26.23 -17.66
C ASP A 42 15.36 -26.67 -16.31
N GLY A 43 14.90 -27.94 -16.19
CA GLY A 43 14.34 -28.53 -14.98
C GLY A 43 12.90 -28.08 -14.65
N GLY A 44 12.26 -27.32 -15.55
CA GLY A 44 10.95 -26.73 -15.33
C GLY A 44 10.95 -25.53 -14.39
N TRP A 45 9.77 -24.93 -14.20
CA TRP A 45 9.60 -23.69 -13.44
C TRP A 45 8.90 -23.94 -12.10
N ALA A 46 9.31 -23.15 -11.10
CA ALA A 46 8.59 -23.05 -9.84
C ALA A 46 7.15 -22.56 -10.08
N VAL A 47 6.24 -23.03 -9.24
CA VAL A 47 4.80 -22.78 -9.34
C VAL A 47 4.32 -22.14 -8.04
N VAL A 48 3.38 -21.22 -8.19
CA VAL A 48 2.63 -20.63 -7.08
C VAL A 48 1.15 -20.91 -7.28
N TYR A 49 0.42 -20.94 -6.18
CA TYR A 49 -1.01 -21.16 -6.13
C TYR A 49 -1.70 -19.88 -5.69
N LYS A 50 -2.56 -19.32 -6.55
CA LYS A 50 -3.49 -18.25 -6.16
C LYS A 50 -4.76 -18.92 -5.64
N GLU A 51 -5.10 -18.68 -4.39
CA GLU A 51 -6.34 -19.10 -3.72
C GLU A 51 -7.28 -17.90 -3.62
N TYR A 52 -8.49 -18.02 -4.16
CA TYR A 52 -9.52 -16.99 -4.02
C TYR A 52 -10.04 -16.94 -2.60
N ASP A 53 -10.30 -15.73 -2.08
CA ASP A 53 -10.93 -15.58 -0.77
C ASP A 53 -12.43 -15.93 -0.80
N PRO A 54 -13.07 -16.17 0.37
CA PRO A 54 -14.48 -16.53 0.44
C PRO A 54 -15.47 -15.52 -0.17
N LEU A 55 -15.14 -14.23 -0.22
CA LEU A 55 -15.99 -13.18 -0.80
C LEU A 55 -15.84 -13.10 -2.33
N THR A 56 -14.67 -13.51 -2.85
CA THR A 56 -14.36 -13.56 -4.27
C THR A 56 -14.87 -14.84 -4.92
N LEU A 57 -14.80 -15.99 -4.22
CA LEU A 57 -15.21 -17.31 -4.75
C LEU A 57 -16.59 -17.33 -5.45
N PRO A 58 -17.66 -16.75 -4.89
CA PRO A 58 -18.98 -16.75 -5.54
C PRO A 58 -19.03 -16.00 -6.88
N GLN A 59 -18.06 -15.12 -7.14
CA GLN A 59 -17.97 -14.30 -8.34
C GLN A 59 -17.12 -14.97 -9.44
N VAL A 60 -16.44 -16.07 -9.12
CA VAL A 60 -15.53 -16.77 -10.03
C VAL A 60 -16.33 -17.51 -11.11
N ASN A 61 -16.12 -17.13 -12.36
CA ASN A 61 -16.56 -17.91 -13.51
C ASN A 61 -15.54 -19.02 -13.81
N GLY A 62 -15.79 -20.20 -13.25
CA GLY A 62 -14.92 -21.37 -13.42
C GLY A 62 -14.76 -21.82 -14.88
N ALA A 63 -15.77 -21.61 -15.73
CA ALA A 63 -15.68 -21.93 -17.16
C ALA A 63 -14.69 -20.99 -17.88
N SER A 64 -14.72 -19.69 -17.57
CA SER A 64 -13.73 -18.72 -18.08
C SER A 64 -12.32 -19.05 -17.61
N LEU A 65 -12.14 -19.45 -16.35
CA LEU A 65 -10.83 -19.84 -15.81
C LEU A 65 -10.30 -21.10 -16.51
N THR A 66 -11.18 -22.08 -16.73
CA THR A 66 -10.86 -23.29 -17.51
C THR A 66 -10.48 -22.94 -18.94
N ALA A 67 -11.19 -22.01 -19.59
CA ALA A 67 -10.87 -21.53 -20.93
C ALA A 67 -9.51 -20.81 -20.99
N ALA A 68 -9.15 -20.06 -19.94
CA ALA A 68 -7.84 -19.42 -19.82
C ALA A 68 -6.70 -20.46 -19.75
N VAL A 69 -6.89 -21.53 -18.98
CA VAL A 69 -5.94 -22.66 -18.94
C VAL A 69 -5.87 -23.36 -20.29
N ALA A 70 -7.03 -23.65 -20.90
CA ALA A 70 -7.14 -24.33 -22.20
C ALA A 70 -6.55 -23.52 -23.36
N LEU A 71 -6.36 -22.20 -23.21
CA LEU A 71 -5.63 -21.40 -24.20
C LEU A 71 -4.24 -21.98 -24.48
N LEU A 72 -3.57 -22.50 -23.44
CA LEU A 72 -2.23 -23.09 -23.56
C LEU A 72 -2.20 -24.32 -24.48
N ASP A 73 -3.32 -25.03 -24.64
CA ASP A 73 -3.45 -26.20 -25.53
C ASP A 73 -3.57 -25.79 -27.00
N GLY A 74 -4.29 -24.70 -27.27
CA GLY A 74 -4.39 -24.12 -28.60
C GLY A 74 -3.12 -23.40 -29.05
N LEU A 75 -2.24 -23.09 -28.11
CA LEU A 75 -0.94 -22.47 -28.37
C LEU A 75 0.12 -23.56 -28.59
N GLY A 76 0.75 -23.56 -29.77
CA GLY A 76 1.91 -24.42 -30.02
C GLY A 76 3.06 -24.11 -29.04
N GLY A 77 4.02 -25.04 -28.90
CA GLY A 77 5.05 -24.99 -27.85
C GLY A 77 5.76 -23.65 -27.69
N ALA A 78 6.27 -23.05 -28.76
CA ALA A 78 6.96 -21.75 -28.65
C ALA A 78 6.06 -20.62 -28.13
N LYS A 79 4.75 -20.62 -28.48
CA LYS A 79 3.80 -19.58 -28.04
C LYS A 79 3.41 -19.76 -26.58
N THR A 80 3.17 -20.99 -26.15
CA THR A 80 2.89 -21.34 -24.74
C THR A 80 4.07 -20.98 -23.84
N ARG A 81 5.30 -21.26 -24.29
CA ARG A 81 6.51 -20.95 -23.52
C ARG A 81 6.65 -19.45 -23.34
N TRP A 82 6.52 -18.70 -24.44
CA TRP A 82 6.55 -17.25 -24.41
C TRP A 82 5.50 -16.66 -23.45
N LEU A 83 4.25 -17.17 -23.48
CA LEU A 83 3.19 -16.66 -22.60
C LEU A 83 3.59 -16.83 -21.12
N CYS A 84 4.04 -18.03 -20.73
CA CYS A 84 4.53 -18.27 -19.37
C CYS A 84 5.85 -17.56 -19.03
N GLU A 85 6.63 -17.12 -20.02
CA GLU A 85 7.84 -16.30 -19.81
C GLU A 85 7.56 -14.82 -19.64
N LYS A 86 6.40 -14.35 -20.12
CA LYS A 86 5.98 -12.95 -20.00
C LYS A 86 4.87 -12.72 -18.98
N THR A 87 4.20 -13.76 -18.52
CA THR A 87 3.06 -13.61 -17.62
C THR A 87 2.96 -14.74 -16.59
N ALA A 88 2.36 -14.43 -15.44
CA ALA A 88 1.89 -15.40 -14.45
C ALA A 88 0.55 -16.03 -14.92
N TRP A 89 0.53 -16.57 -16.13
CA TRP A 89 -0.69 -17.12 -16.73
C TRP A 89 -1.25 -18.31 -15.93
N PRO A 90 -2.58 -18.47 -15.80
CA PRO A 90 -3.19 -19.68 -15.26
C PRO A 90 -2.79 -20.92 -16.05
N THR A 91 -2.19 -21.89 -15.37
CA THR A 91 -1.70 -23.14 -15.97
C THR A 91 -2.50 -24.36 -15.58
N ALA A 92 -3.20 -24.33 -14.44
CA ALA A 92 -4.13 -25.37 -14.02
C ALA A 92 -5.18 -24.77 -13.09
N VAL A 93 -6.44 -25.21 -13.23
CA VAL A 93 -7.48 -24.91 -12.24
C VAL A 93 -7.21 -25.72 -10.99
N VAL A 94 -7.34 -25.11 -9.81
CA VAL A 94 -7.31 -25.81 -8.53
C VAL A 94 -8.73 -25.89 -8.01
N GLU A 95 -9.15 -27.08 -7.61
CA GLU A 95 -10.50 -27.36 -7.15
C GLU A 95 -10.50 -27.86 -5.71
N ARG A 96 -11.54 -27.49 -4.97
CA ARG A 96 -11.92 -28.08 -3.69
C ARG A 96 -13.32 -28.64 -3.86
N GLU A 97 -13.48 -29.94 -3.64
CA GLU A 97 -14.78 -30.63 -3.82
C GLU A 97 -15.41 -30.36 -5.21
N ARG A 98 -14.60 -30.37 -6.27
CA ARG A 98 -14.98 -30.05 -7.67
C ARG A 98 -15.45 -28.60 -7.93
N THR A 99 -15.24 -27.70 -6.97
CA THR A 99 -15.48 -26.27 -7.15
C THR A 99 -14.14 -25.58 -7.35
N ALA A 100 -14.01 -24.79 -8.41
CA ALA A 100 -12.79 -24.01 -8.67
C ALA A 100 -12.54 -23.04 -7.50
N CYS A 101 -11.42 -23.22 -6.81
CA CYS A 101 -11.03 -22.39 -5.66
C CYS A 101 -9.77 -21.54 -5.91
N GLY A 102 -9.17 -21.69 -7.09
CA GLY A 102 -7.97 -20.96 -7.47
C GLY A 102 -7.30 -21.56 -8.69
N PHE A 103 -6.03 -21.21 -8.90
CA PHE A 103 -5.25 -21.72 -10.01
C PHE A 103 -3.75 -21.75 -9.73
N LEU A 104 -3.05 -22.65 -10.43
CA LEU A 104 -1.60 -22.71 -10.45
C LEU A 104 -1.06 -21.79 -11.55
N MET A 105 0.02 -21.07 -11.27
CA MET A 105 0.72 -20.23 -12.24
C MET A 105 2.24 -20.28 -12.01
N ARG A 106 3.00 -19.86 -13.01
CA ARG A 106 4.46 -19.74 -12.87
C ARG A 106 4.79 -18.72 -11.77
N ALA A 107 5.72 -19.07 -10.88
CA ALA A 107 6.31 -18.10 -9.96
C ALA A 107 7.04 -16.99 -10.74
N ALA A 108 6.95 -15.75 -10.26
CA ALA A 108 7.76 -14.66 -10.81
C ALA A 108 9.25 -15.03 -10.76
N PRO A 109 9.97 -15.04 -11.90
CA PRO A 109 11.39 -15.39 -11.92
C PRO A 109 12.25 -14.44 -11.08
N ASP A 110 13.35 -14.92 -10.51
CA ASP A 110 14.19 -14.15 -9.57
C ASP A 110 14.78 -12.86 -10.18
N ARG A 111 14.97 -12.81 -11.51
CA ARG A 111 15.39 -11.59 -12.22
C ARG A 111 14.41 -10.42 -12.10
N PHE A 112 13.16 -10.68 -11.69
CA PHE A 112 12.13 -9.67 -11.41
C PHE A 112 12.06 -9.31 -9.92
N ARG A 113 13.14 -9.58 -9.18
CA ARG A 113 13.33 -9.20 -7.79
C ARG A 113 14.53 -8.28 -7.67
N PHE A 114 14.53 -7.48 -6.61
CA PHE A 114 15.70 -6.71 -6.21
C PHE A 114 15.82 -6.71 -4.69
N THR A 115 17.04 -6.52 -4.21
CA THR A 115 17.32 -6.36 -2.79
C THR A 115 17.20 -4.89 -2.43
N LEU A 116 16.30 -4.56 -1.49
CA LEU A 116 16.19 -3.20 -1.00
C LEU A 116 17.52 -2.76 -0.39
N ARG A 117 18.00 -1.55 -0.71
CA ARG A 117 19.22 -1.02 -0.10
C ARG A 117 19.04 -0.95 1.42
N ALA A 118 19.94 -1.61 2.14
CA ALA A 118 19.94 -1.60 3.59
C ALA A 118 20.35 -0.23 4.14
N LEU A 119 19.84 0.12 5.32
CA LEU A 119 20.34 1.28 6.06
C LEU A 119 21.79 1.03 6.51
N PRO A 120 22.61 2.07 6.72
CA PRO A 120 23.99 1.91 7.19
C PRO A 120 24.04 1.08 8.48
N GLY A 121 24.72 -0.07 8.46
CA GLY A 121 24.88 -0.97 9.61
C GLY A 121 24.04 -2.25 9.59
N ALA A 122 23.17 -2.46 8.59
CA ALA A 122 22.45 -3.72 8.40
C ALA A 122 23.14 -4.63 7.35
N PRO A 123 23.17 -5.97 7.54
CA PRO A 123 23.94 -6.88 6.70
C PRO A 123 23.42 -6.96 5.25
N THR A 124 22.10 -6.91 5.02
CA THR A 124 21.45 -6.81 3.69
C THR A 124 19.97 -6.45 3.89
N GLY A 125 19.38 -5.65 3.01
CA GLY A 125 17.95 -5.37 3.04
C GLY A 125 17.11 -6.53 2.49
N PRO A 126 15.79 -6.54 2.71
CA PRO A 126 14.97 -7.65 2.27
C PRO A 126 14.73 -7.64 0.76
N GLU A 127 14.53 -8.83 0.17
CA GLU A 127 14.13 -8.94 -1.23
C GLU A 127 12.69 -8.47 -1.47
N ARG A 128 12.47 -7.85 -2.63
CA ARG A 128 11.17 -7.35 -3.09
C ARG A 128 10.97 -7.68 -4.56
N LEU A 129 9.71 -7.82 -4.98
CA LEU A 129 9.38 -7.83 -6.40
C LEU A 129 9.68 -6.44 -6.98
N ALA A 130 10.27 -6.39 -8.16
CA ALA A 130 10.57 -5.15 -8.87
C ALA A 130 9.33 -4.69 -9.65
N THR A 131 8.32 -4.14 -8.96
CA THR A 131 7.12 -3.56 -9.61
C THR A 131 7.47 -2.24 -10.29
N LEU A 132 6.83 -1.92 -11.44
CA LEU A 132 7.06 -0.65 -12.14
C LEU A 132 6.67 0.58 -11.30
N GLU A 133 5.89 0.41 -10.23
CA GLU A 133 5.45 1.51 -9.36
C GLU A 133 6.63 2.23 -8.70
N TYR A 134 7.73 1.52 -8.46
CA TYR A 134 8.97 2.12 -7.96
C TYR A 134 9.56 3.14 -8.95
N LEU A 135 9.42 2.88 -10.25
CA LEU A 135 10.00 3.71 -11.32
C LEU A 135 9.17 4.95 -11.66
N LEU A 136 7.98 5.09 -11.08
CA LEU A 136 7.12 6.27 -11.20
C LEU A 136 7.44 7.34 -10.14
N ASN A 137 8.59 7.22 -9.47
CA ASN A 137 9.10 8.21 -8.52
C ASN A 137 10.40 8.83 -9.06
N GLU A 138 10.84 9.92 -8.45
CA GLU A 138 12.09 10.60 -8.77
C GLU A 138 13.31 9.69 -8.70
N ASP A 139 14.31 9.95 -9.56
CA ASP A 139 15.49 9.10 -9.71
C ASP A 139 16.28 8.96 -8.39
N ALA A 140 16.27 9.98 -7.53
CA ALA A 140 16.88 9.93 -6.21
C ALA A 140 16.23 8.88 -5.28
N TYR A 141 14.90 8.72 -5.35
CA TYR A 141 14.20 7.66 -4.61
C TYR A 141 14.58 6.28 -5.15
N VAL A 142 14.52 6.12 -6.49
CA VAL A 142 14.84 4.86 -7.18
C VAL A 142 16.27 4.39 -6.82
N GLN A 143 17.24 5.30 -6.89
CA GLN A 143 18.62 5.05 -6.45
C GLN A 143 18.71 4.73 -4.95
N GLY A 144 17.97 5.46 -4.12
CA GLY A 144 17.92 5.29 -2.68
C GLY A 144 17.46 3.90 -2.24
N ILE A 145 16.51 3.29 -2.97
CA ILE A 145 16.03 1.93 -2.71
C ILE A 145 16.91 0.83 -3.34
N GLY A 146 17.96 1.21 -4.08
CA GLY A 146 18.95 0.28 -4.64
C GLY A 146 18.75 -0.08 -6.11
N LEU A 147 17.88 0.63 -6.83
CA LEU A 147 17.67 0.46 -8.27
C LEU A 147 18.47 1.50 -9.05
N SER A 148 19.06 1.09 -10.18
CA SER A 148 19.72 2.00 -11.12
C SER A 148 19.02 1.90 -12.47
N VAL A 149 18.33 2.98 -12.87
CA VAL A 149 17.50 3.00 -14.08
C VAL A 149 17.68 4.35 -14.76
N ASP A 150 18.09 4.34 -16.03
CA ASP A 150 18.14 5.53 -16.89
C ASP A 150 16.93 5.62 -17.83
N ASP A 151 16.87 6.64 -18.69
CA ASP A 151 15.78 6.80 -19.65
C ASP A 151 15.78 5.72 -20.74
N ARG A 152 16.96 5.19 -21.12
CA ARG A 152 17.07 4.11 -22.10
C ARG A 152 16.43 2.82 -21.58
N HIS A 153 16.68 2.48 -20.31
CA HIS A 153 16.01 1.37 -19.63
C HIS A 153 14.49 1.56 -19.63
N ARG A 154 14.00 2.76 -19.33
CA ARG A 154 12.54 3.07 -19.35
C ARG A 154 11.93 2.89 -20.73
N LEU A 155 12.59 3.37 -21.79
CA LEU A 155 12.15 3.16 -23.17
C LEU A 155 12.07 1.66 -23.52
N LEU A 156 13.10 0.88 -23.17
CA LEU A 156 13.16 -0.55 -23.48
C LEU A 156 12.14 -1.37 -22.68
N LEU A 157 11.86 -1.00 -21.43
CA LEU A 157 10.79 -1.60 -20.63
C LEU A 157 9.41 -1.33 -21.26
N LEU A 158 9.14 -0.09 -21.66
CA LEU A 158 7.91 0.24 -22.39
C LEU A 158 7.81 -0.50 -23.72
N ALA A 159 8.92 -0.67 -24.44
CA ALA A 159 8.94 -1.39 -25.72
C ALA A 159 8.60 -2.88 -25.51
N ASP A 160 9.19 -3.51 -24.49
CA ASP A 160 8.89 -4.91 -24.17
C ASP A 160 7.43 -5.10 -23.74
N LEU A 161 6.90 -4.19 -22.93
CA LEU A 161 5.48 -4.20 -22.54
C LEU A 161 4.56 -4.00 -23.75
N ALA A 162 4.84 -3.00 -24.59
CA ALA A 162 4.06 -2.71 -25.79
C ALA A 162 3.99 -3.92 -26.73
N ARG A 163 5.13 -4.58 -26.97
CA ARG A 163 5.22 -5.81 -27.75
C ARG A 163 4.45 -6.96 -27.11
N THR A 164 4.47 -7.04 -25.78
CA THR A 164 3.74 -8.07 -25.03
C THR A 164 2.23 -7.86 -25.14
N LEU A 165 1.74 -6.64 -24.94
CA LEU A 165 0.32 -6.29 -25.09
C LEU A 165 -0.17 -6.53 -26.51
N ASP A 166 0.57 -6.09 -27.53
CA ASP A 166 0.23 -6.35 -28.94
C ASP A 166 0.06 -7.85 -29.22
N ARG A 167 0.98 -8.67 -28.71
CA ARG A 167 0.93 -10.11 -28.90
C ARG A 167 -0.23 -10.75 -28.12
N LEU A 168 -0.54 -10.28 -26.92
CA LEU A 168 -1.72 -10.72 -26.15
C LEU A 168 -3.02 -10.35 -26.88
N HIS A 169 -3.14 -9.13 -27.40
CA HIS A 169 -4.30 -8.67 -28.18
C HIS A 169 -4.54 -9.55 -29.41
N ARG A 170 -3.46 -9.94 -30.11
CA ARG A 170 -3.54 -10.89 -31.25
C ARG A 170 -3.96 -12.31 -30.85
N LEU A 171 -3.79 -12.70 -29.59
CA LEU A 171 -4.33 -13.95 -29.03
C LEU A 171 -5.78 -13.82 -28.56
N GLY A 172 -6.36 -12.62 -28.66
CA GLY A 172 -7.70 -12.30 -28.16
C GLY A 172 -7.74 -12.07 -26.66
N VAL A 173 -6.61 -11.70 -26.04
CA VAL A 173 -6.50 -11.40 -24.61
C VAL A 173 -6.36 -9.89 -24.43
N ALA A 174 -7.29 -9.25 -23.73
CA ALA A 174 -7.11 -7.91 -23.18
C ALA A 174 -6.77 -8.02 -21.68
N VAL A 175 -5.75 -7.30 -21.23
CA VAL A 175 -5.24 -7.40 -19.85
C VAL A 175 -6.21 -6.77 -18.86
N GLY A 176 -6.78 -5.62 -19.21
CA GLY A 176 -7.74 -4.89 -18.38
C GLY A 176 -7.08 -4.04 -17.32
N ASP A 177 -6.29 -4.64 -16.43
CA ASP A 177 -5.62 -3.92 -15.34
C ASP A 177 -4.12 -3.74 -15.59
N VAL A 178 -3.79 -3.05 -16.68
CA VAL A 178 -2.42 -2.60 -16.97
C VAL A 178 -2.06 -1.48 -15.99
N SER A 179 -1.44 -1.85 -14.88
CA SER A 179 -1.06 -0.94 -13.81
C SER A 179 0.36 -1.26 -13.30
N PRO A 180 1.05 -0.31 -12.67
CA PRO A 180 2.47 -0.46 -12.31
C PRO A 180 2.69 -1.46 -11.18
N ARG A 181 1.63 -1.84 -10.46
CA ARG A 181 1.64 -2.92 -9.44
C ARG A 181 1.54 -4.31 -10.05
N ASN A 182 0.88 -4.44 -11.20
CA ASN A 182 0.72 -5.70 -11.91
C ASN A 182 1.82 -5.94 -12.96
N LEU A 183 2.80 -5.04 -13.03
CA LEU A 183 3.91 -5.08 -13.97
C LEU A 183 5.22 -5.17 -13.20
N LEU A 184 5.86 -6.33 -13.28
CA LEU A 184 7.23 -6.49 -12.82
C LEU A 184 8.20 -6.09 -13.92
N PHE A 185 9.37 -5.59 -13.55
CA PHE A 185 10.46 -5.29 -14.47
C PHE A 185 11.76 -5.98 -14.06
N SER A 186 12.61 -6.18 -15.06
CA SER A 186 13.97 -6.67 -14.90
C SER A 186 14.84 -5.89 -15.87
N LEU A 187 16.06 -5.53 -15.46
CA LEU A 187 17.02 -4.83 -16.33
C LEU A 187 18.09 -5.79 -16.88
N THR A 188 18.20 -6.99 -16.30
CA THR A 188 19.23 -7.98 -16.61
C THR A 188 18.61 -9.33 -17.01
N PRO A 189 19.20 -10.06 -17.97
CA PRO A 189 20.30 -9.64 -18.85
C PRO A 189 19.90 -8.52 -19.83
N GLU A 190 18.60 -8.30 -20.00
CA GLU A 190 18.02 -7.21 -20.79
C GLU A 190 16.72 -6.70 -20.15
N PRO A 191 16.34 -5.43 -20.41
CA PRO A 191 15.06 -4.87 -20.00
C PRO A 191 13.88 -5.74 -20.43
N ALA A 192 13.08 -6.19 -19.47
CA ALA A 192 11.87 -6.94 -19.74
C ALA A 192 10.79 -6.67 -18.69
N CYS A 193 9.54 -6.84 -19.11
CA CYS A 193 8.37 -6.83 -18.23
C CYS A 193 7.83 -8.25 -18.03
N PHE A 194 7.18 -8.45 -16.87
CA PHE A 194 6.42 -9.66 -16.55
C PHE A 194 5.10 -9.27 -15.89
N LEU A 195 3.99 -9.71 -16.50
CA LEU A 195 2.64 -9.44 -16.03
C LEU A 195 2.26 -10.42 -14.91
N ILE A 196 1.78 -9.90 -13.79
CA ILE A 196 1.14 -10.70 -12.74
C ILE A 196 -0.36 -10.44 -12.73
N ASP A 197 -1.09 -11.16 -11.86
CA ASP A 197 -2.55 -11.00 -11.70
C ASP A 197 -3.36 -11.23 -12.99
N CYS A 198 -3.00 -12.30 -13.71
CA CYS A 198 -3.55 -12.63 -15.03
C CYS A 198 -4.94 -13.31 -15.01
N ASP A 199 -5.59 -13.39 -13.86
CA ASP A 199 -6.97 -13.86 -13.71
C ASP A 199 -8.01 -12.74 -13.87
N GLY A 200 -7.58 -11.47 -13.84
CA GLY A 200 -8.41 -10.32 -14.20
C GLY A 200 -8.61 -10.11 -15.70
N VAL A 201 -7.90 -10.84 -16.56
CA VAL A 201 -7.91 -10.62 -18.02
C VAL A 201 -9.25 -10.98 -18.67
N ARG A 202 -9.51 -10.37 -19.83
CA ARG A 202 -10.60 -10.75 -20.74
C ARG A 202 -10.06 -11.56 -21.91
N LEU A 203 -10.43 -12.83 -21.98
CA LEU A 203 -10.10 -13.73 -23.09
C LEU A 203 -11.32 -13.89 -24.00
N ARG A 204 -11.22 -13.39 -25.24
CA ARG A 204 -12.25 -13.52 -26.30
C ARG A 204 -13.66 -13.10 -25.84
N GLY A 205 -13.73 -12.06 -25.00
CA GLY A 205 -14.98 -11.53 -24.45
C GLY A 205 -15.37 -12.07 -23.07
N SER A 206 -14.74 -13.15 -22.60
CA SER A 206 -15.05 -13.78 -21.31
C SER A 206 -14.04 -13.41 -20.23
N THR A 207 -14.49 -13.22 -19.00
CA THR A 207 -13.66 -12.89 -17.83
C THR A 207 -13.88 -13.90 -16.72
N VAL A 208 -12.85 -14.14 -15.90
CA VAL A 208 -12.97 -15.01 -14.70
C VAL A 208 -13.70 -14.29 -13.59
N LEU A 209 -13.36 -13.01 -13.39
CA LEU A 209 -13.94 -12.15 -12.36
C LEU A 209 -14.57 -10.89 -12.98
N PRO A 210 -15.46 -10.20 -12.23
CA PRO A 210 -15.87 -8.84 -12.58
C PRO A 210 -14.67 -7.92 -12.75
N GLN A 211 -14.75 -7.04 -13.75
CA GLN A 211 -13.64 -6.16 -14.12
C GLN A 211 -13.47 -5.02 -13.12
N VAL A 212 -12.35 -5.05 -12.41
CA VAL A 212 -11.88 -4.00 -11.51
C VAL A 212 -10.69 -3.29 -12.12
N GLU A 213 -10.42 -2.07 -11.68
CA GLU A 213 -9.27 -1.29 -12.14
C GLU A 213 -8.51 -0.79 -10.94
N THR A 214 -7.18 -0.75 -11.09
CA THR A 214 -6.31 -0.11 -10.11
C THR A 214 -6.72 1.38 -9.95
N PRO A 215 -6.87 1.90 -8.72
CA PRO A 215 -7.14 3.31 -8.48
C PRO A 215 -6.12 4.22 -9.17
N ASP A 216 -6.56 5.34 -9.73
CA ASP A 216 -5.80 6.30 -10.54
C ASP A 216 -5.29 5.77 -11.89
N TRP A 217 -5.74 4.57 -12.29
CA TRP A 217 -5.48 3.94 -13.59
C TRP A 217 -6.78 3.61 -14.34
N GLN A 218 -7.89 4.25 -13.95
CA GLN A 218 -9.19 4.00 -14.55
C GLN A 218 -9.29 4.55 -15.97
N LEU A 219 -10.06 3.87 -16.80
CA LEU A 219 -10.48 4.39 -18.09
C LEU A 219 -11.44 5.59 -17.92
N PRO A 220 -11.59 6.43 -18.96
CA PRO A 220 -12.65 7.44 -19.01
C PRO A 220 -14.03 6.87 -18.64
N ALA A 221 -14.81 7.68 -17.94
CA ALA A 221 -16.11 7.25 -17.42
C ALA A 221 -17.04 6.74 -18.54
N GLY A 222 -17.64 5.57 -18.31
CA GLY A 222 -18.55 4.92 -19.26
C GLY A 222 -17.86 4.06 -20.33
N GLU A 223 -16.52 4.02 -20.35
CA GLU A 223 -15.79 3.11 -21.23
C GLU A 223 -15.84 1.66 -20.74
N GLU A 224 -15.94 0.72 -21.67
CA GLU A 224 -15.87 -0.70 -21.37
C GLU A 224 -14.44 -1.12 -20.95
N ARG A 225 -14.36 -1.78 -19.78
CA ARG A 225 -13.10 -2.31 -19.21
C ARG A 225 -12.60 -3.56 -19.91
N ALA A 226 -11.30 -3.84 -19.77
CA ALA A 226 -10.61 -4.97 -20.40
C ALA A 226 -10.90 -5.08 -21.90
N THR A 227 -10.60 -3.99 -22.59
CA THR A 227 -10.59 -3.92 -24.05
C THR A 227 -9.17 -3.61 -24.52
N PRO A 228 -8.80 -3.98 -25.76
CA PRO A 228 -7.52 -3.60 -26.32
C PRO A 228 -7.27 -2.08 -26.33
N ALA A 229 -8.33 -1.28 -26.55
CA ALA A 229 -8.26 0.18 -26.52
C ALA A 229 -8.06 0.72 -25.09
N GLY A 230 -8.60 0.03 -24.08
CA GLY A 230 -8.35 0.35 -22.67
C GLY A 230 -6.90 0.04 -22.26
N ASP A 231 -6.35 -1.10 -22.68
CA ASP A 231 -4.94 -1.42 -22.46
C ASP A 231 -4.02 -0.39 -23.15
N ALA A 232 -4.36 0.06 -24.36
CA ALA A 232 -3.62 1.10 -25.08
C ALA A 232 -3.63 2.44 -24.33
N PHE A 233 -4.77 2.82 -23.75
CA PHE A 233 -4.86 4.01 -22.89
C PHE A 233 -3.92 3.90 -21.69
N LYS A 234 -3.96 2.76 -20.98
CA LYS A 234 -3.13 2.54 -19.80
C LYS A 234 -1.65 2.44 -20.12
N LEU A 235 -1.28 1.90 -21.29
CA LEU A 235 0.11 1.95 -21.79
C LEU A 235 0.57 3.40 -22.01
N GLY A 236 -0.26 4.24 -22.64
CA GLY A 236 0.04 5.66 -22.83
C GLY A 236 0.20 6.40 -21.49
N LEU A 237 -0.71 6.14 -20.54
CA LEU A 237 -0.66 6.71 -19.20
C LEU A 237 0.60 6.28 -18.44
N LEU A 238 0.97 5.00 -18.54
CA LEU A 238 2.22 4.49 -17.98
C LEU A 238 3.44 5.17 -18.56
N ALA A 239 3.49 5.33 -19.89
CA ALA A 239 4.59 6.01 -20.54
C ALA A 239 4.72 7.46 -20.06
N VAL A 240 3.61 8.19 -19.92
CA VAL A 240 3.62 9.56 -19.39
C VAL A 240 4.20 9.58 -17.96
N ARG A 241 3.65 8.77 -17.06
CA ARG A 241 4.05 8.75 -15.65
C ARG A 241 5.49 8.31 -15.44
N LEU A 242 5.95 7.34 -16.22
CA LEU A 242 7.31 6.82 -16.16
C LEU A 242 8.36 7.88 -16.55
N PHE A 243 8.05 8.73 -17.52
CA PHE A 243 8.93 9.83 -17.93
C PHE A 243 8.75 11.10 -17.10
N ALA A 244 7.56 11.32 -16.54
CA ALA A 244 7.32 12.39 -15.58
C ALA A 244 7.91 12.11 -14.20
N ARG A 245 8.32 10.87 -13.91
CA ARG A 245 8.75 10.42 -12.57
C ARG A 245 7.69 10.67 -11.50
N HIS A 246 6.42 10.57 -11.89
CA HIS A 246 5.30 11.00 -11.07
C HIS A 246 4.13 10.00 -11.13
N GLN A 247 3.62 9.62 -9.96
CA GLN A 247 2.61 8.55 -9.80
C GLN A 247 1.27 8.87 -10.48
N THR A 248 0.92 10.14 -10.64
CA THR A 248 -0.42 10.56 -11.09
C THR A 248 -0.43 11.47 -12.32
N ASP A 249 0.74 11.81 -12.87
CA ASP A 249 0.81 12.78 -13.98
C ASP A 249 0.10 12.23 -15.24
N THR A 250 -0.41 13.14 -16.05
CA THR A 250 -1.13 12.89 -17.30
C THR A 250 -0.63 13.76 -18.46
N ASP A 251 0.31 14.69 -18.22
CA ASP A 251 0.88 15.53 -19.26
C ASP A 251 2.04 14.82 -20.00
N PRO A 252 1.94 14.57 -21.33
CA PRO A 252 3.02 13.96 -22.10
C PRO A 252 4.22 14.88 -22.36
N ALA A 253 4.31 16.06 -21.75
CA ALA A 253 5.40 17.01 -21.96
C ALA A 253 6.81 16.43 -21.77
N ALA A 254 7.01 15.54 -20.78
CA ALA A 254 8.30 14.88 -20.56
C ALA A 254 8.69 13.99 -21.76
N LEU A 255 7.75 13.19 -22.27
CA LEU A 255 7.95 12.40 -23.48
C LEU A 255 8.18 13.27 -24.72
N ALA A 256 7.44 14.37 -24.86
CA ALA A 256 7.58 15.29 -26.00
C ALA A 256 8.95 15.98 -26.03
N ARG A 257 9.52 16.32 -24.87
CA ARG A 257 10.88 16.86 -24.76
C ARG A 257 11.94 15.83 -25.17
N LEU A 258 11.71 14.55 -24.84
CA LEU A 258 12.59 13.46 -25.24
C LEU A 258 12.52 13.20 -26.75
N ASN A 259 11.31 13.07 -27.28
CA ASN A 259 11.04 12.87 -28.69
C ASN A 259 9.61 13.37 -29.00
N PRO A 260 9.42 14.37 -29.88
CA PRO A 260 8.10 14.92 -30.18
C PRO A 260 7.07 13.88 -30.62
N THR A 261 7.48 12.90 -31.44
CA THR A 261 6.60 11.83 -31.91
C THR A 261 6.15 10.90 -30.78
N LEU A 262 6.99 10.63 -29.78
CA LEU A 262 6.57 9.91 -28.57
C LEU A 262 5.53 10.71 -27.78
N GLY A 263 5.70 12.03 -27.67
CA GLY A 263 4.72 12.91 -27.04
C GLY A 263 3.37 12.93 -27.76
N GLU A 264 3.36 12.91 -29.10
CA GLU A 264 2.14 12.79 -29.91
C GLU A 264 1.48 11.43 -29.74
N LEU A 265 2.26 10.35 -29.75
CA LEU A 265 1.75 8.99 -29.57
C LEU A 265 1.12 8.79 -28.18
N ALA A 266 1.74 9.35 -27.14
CA ALA A 266 1.19 9.39 -25.79
C ALA A 266 -0.17 10.12 -25.75
N ARG A 267 -0.24 11.32 -26.35
CA ARG A 267 -1.48 12.10 -26.43
C ARG A 267 -2.58 11.36 -27.20
N ALA A 268 -2.23 10.67 -28.29
CA ALA A 268 -3.18 9.86 -29.06
C ALA A 268 -3.68 8.64 -28.26
N SER A 269 -2.82 8.03 -27.46
CA SER A 269 -3.18 6.91 -26.58
C SER A 269 -4.12 7.33 -25.45
N LEU A 270 -3.99 8.57 -24.95
CA LEU A 270 -4.86 9.16 -23.93
C LEU A 270 -6.16 9.77 -24.49
N HIS A 271 -6.47 9.55 -25.77
CA HIS A 271 -7.65 10.13 -26.40
C HIS A 271 -8.95 9.58 -25.75
N PRO A 272 -9.98 10.43 -25.48
CA PRO A 272 -11.21 9.99 -24.81
C PRO A 272 -12.02 8.97 -25.63
N ASP A 273 -12.03 9.10 -26.96
CA ASP A 273 -12.61 8.10 -27.87
C ASP A 273 -11.68 6.88 -28.01
N PRO A 274 -12.11 5.67 -27.59
CA PRO A 274 -11.30 4.45 -27.65
C PRO A 274 -10.91 4.05 -29.08
N SER A 275 -11.76 4.34 -30.06
CA SER A 275 -11.52 3.95 -31.46
C SER A 275 -10.36 4.71 -32.11
N ARG A 276 -9.96 5.84 -31.52
CA ARG A 276 -8.88 6.70 -32.00
C ARG A 276 -7.52 6.38 -31.38
N ARG A 277 -7.46 5.44 -30.42
CA ARG A 277 -6.23 5.10 -29.73
C ARG A 277 -5.36 4.17 -30.59
N PRO A 278 -4.08 4.47 -30.77
CA PRO A 278 -3.15 3.61 -31.48
C PRO A 278 -2.93 2.30 -30.72
N GLY A 279 -2.85 1.19 -31.43
CA GLY A 279 -2.54 -0.12 -30.83
C GLY A 279 -1.12 -0.16 -30.25
N PRO A 280 -0.85 -1.00 -29.23
CA PRO A 280 0.47 -1.12 -28.59
C PRO A 280 1.63 -1.39 -29.56
N GLY A 281 1.40 -2.10 -30.67
CA GLY A 281 2.44 -2.38 -31.66
C GLY A 281 3.14 -1.14 -32.22
N ILE A 282 2.43 0.00 -32.32
CA ILE A 282 2.99 1.27 -32.81
C ILE A 282 4.06 1.82 -31.86
N TRP A 283 3.88 1.63 -30.55
CA TRP A 283 4.86 2.07 -29.54
C TRP A 283 6.20 1.35 -29.69
N THR A 284 6.18 0.04 -29.96
CA THR A 284 7.37 -0.82 -29.93
C THR A 284 8.50 -0.28 -30.82
N ASN A 285 8.19 -0.04 -32.10
CA ASN A 285 9.20 0.40 -33.09
C ASN A 285 9.77 1.77 -32.74
N LEU A 286 8.92 2.70 -32.30
CA LEU A 286 9.34 4.06 -31.98
C LEU A 286 10.20 4.11 -30.71
N LEU A 287 9.81 3.38 -29.67
CA LEU A 287 10.57 3.29 -28.41
C LEU A 287 11.95 2.69 -28.62
N GLU A 288 12.06 1.61 -29.40
CA GLU A 288 13.34 0.97 -29.75
C GLU A 288 14.24 1.89 -30.55
N ALA A 289 13.68 2.60 -31.55
CA ALA A 289 14.44 3.54 -32.36
C ALA A 289 15.00 4.69 -31.52
N VAL A 290 14.20 5.27 -30.62
CA VAL A 290 14.68 6.33 -29.71
C VAL A 290 15.72 5.77 -28.73
N ALA A 291 15.50 4.58 -28.16
CA ALA A 291 16.45 3.95 -27.24
C ALA A 291 17.80 3.64 -27.90
N ALA A 292 17.81 3.31 -29.20
CA ALA A 292 19.02 3.06 -29.97
C ALA A 292 19.86 4.32 -30.21
N THR A 293 19.24 5.51 -30.19
CA THR A 293 19.96 6.79 -30.31
C THR A 293 20.57 7.28 -28.99
N MET A 294 20.20 6.66 -27.86
CA MET A 294 20.75 6.99 -26.56
C MET A 294 22.03 6.20 -26.30
N THR A 295 23.13 6.90 -25.99
CA THR A 295 24.32 6.28 -25.40
C THR A 295 24.03 5.92 -23.95
N THR A 296 24.24 4.66 -23.58
CA THR A 296 24.25 4.26 -22.17
C THR A 296 25.42 4.95 -21.46
N GLU A 297 25.14 5.79 -20.47
CA GLU A 297 26.16 6.11 -19.47
C GLU A 297 26.36 4.86 -18.62
N ASP A 298 27.40 4.08 -18.93
CA ASP A 298 27.84 3.02 -18.03
C ASP A 298 28.25 3.64 -16.69
N PRO A 299 27.74 3.16 -15.53
CA PRO A 299 28.38 3.44 -14.26
C PRO A 299 29.68 2.63 -14.23
N ALA A 300 30.79 3.27 -14.59
CA ALA A 300 32.11 2.67 -14.48
C ALA A 300 32.35 2.21 -13.02
N PRO A 301 32.81 0.96 -12.78
CA PRO A 301 33.22 0.54 -11.45
C PRO A 301 34.62 1.10 -11.17
N THR A 302 34.72 2.25 -10.51
CA THR A 302 36.01 2.73 -9.99
C THR A 302 36.31 1.98 -8.69
N VAL A 303 36.73 0.72 -8.80
CA VAL A 303 37.56 0.09 -7.78
C VAL A 303 39.00 0.54 -8.08
N ALA A 304 39.40 1.66 -7.48
CA ALA A 304 40.82 1.94 -7.28
C ALA A 304 41.20 1.37 -5.92
N GLU A 305 41.83 0.21 -5.92
CA GLU A 305 42.60 -0.33 -4.81
C GLU A 305 43.58 0.74 -4.31
N VAL A 306 43.35 1.24 -3.10
CA VAL A 306 44.39 1.92 -2.34
C VAL A 306 45.17 0.83 -1.61
N THR A 307 46.19 0.29 -2.27
CA THR A 307 47.26 -0.43 -1.58
C THR A 307 48.06 0.59 -0.77
N ALA A 308 47.96 0.47 0.54
CA ALA A 308 48.88 1.09 1.48
C ALA A 308 50.27 0.48 1.28
N ASP A 309 51.28 1.33 1.09
CA ASP A 309 52.61 1.02 1.60
C ASP A 309 53.27 2.29 2.15
N ALA A 310 53.88 2.13 3.31
CA ALA A 310 54.42 3.18 4.15
C ALA A 310 55.94 3.01 4.25
N SER A 311 56.71 4.05 3.91
CA SER A 311 57.81 4.51 4.78
C SER A 311 58.50 5.79 4.30
N PRO A 312 59.16 6.53 5.23
CA PRO A 312 59.53 7.93 5.08
C PRO A 312 61.04 8.13 4.80
N ARG A 313 61.43 9.25 4.17
CA ARG A 313 62.75 9.90 4.39
C ARG A 313 62.91 11.29 3.75
N THR A 314 63.11 12.27 4.63
CA THR A 314 64.09 13.39 4.62
C THR A 314 64.26 14.34 3.42
N VAL A 315 63.89 15.60 3.69
CA VAL A 315 64.60 16.89 3.49
C VAL A 315 65.88 16.90 2.64
N ALA A 316 65.90 17.74 1.59
CA ALA A 316 67.04 18.62 1.27
C ALA A 316 66.62 19.87 0.48
N THR A 317 67.26 20.97 0.85
CA THR A 317 67.13 22.38 0.47
C THR A 317 67.63 22.74 -0.94
N GLY A 318 67.06 23.79 -1.55
CA GLY A 318 67.67 24.52 -2.67
C GLY A 318 66.86 25.73 -3.13
N ALA A 319 67.26 26.93 -2.70
CA ALA A 319 66.58 28.20 -2.93
C ALA A 319 67.04 28.91 -4.23
N ARG A 320 66.15 29.66 -4.91
CA ARG A 320 66.48 31.00 -5.48
C ARG A 320 65.26 31.89 -5.80
N ARG A 321 65.11 32.92 -4.95
CA ARG A 321 64.61 34.33 -5.10
C ARG A 321 64.20 34.82 -6.53
N THR A 322 62.93 35.18 -6.82
CA THR A 322 62.13 36.45 -6.60
C THR A 322 62.32 37.56 -7.69
N PRO A 323 61.49 38.63 -7.86
CA PRO A 323 60.02 38.85 -7.65
C PRO A 323 59.27 39.90 -8.59
N VAL A 324 57.90 39.91 -8.57
CA VAL A 324 56.92 41.07 -8.44
C VAL A 324 56.75 42.08 -9.63
N PRO A 325 55.67 42.92 -9.81
CA PRO A 325 54.52 43.31 -8.95
C PRO A 325 53.07 43.35 -9.54
N ALA A 326 52.10 43.56 -8.63
CA ALA A 326 50.69 43.95 -8.84
C ALA A 326 50.47 45.48 -8.78
N PRO A 327 49.32 46.02 -9.27
CA PRO A 327 48.98 47.45 -9.17
C PRO A 327 48.06 47.83 -7.97
N PRO A 328 47.96 49.14 -7.62
CA PRO A 328 47.44 49.64 -6.33
C PRO A 328 45.96 50.08 -6.33
N PRO A 329 45.37 50.44 -5.16
CA PRO A 329 44.01 50.96 -5.02
C PRO A 329 43.94 52.49 -5.13
N VAL A 330 42.78 53.04 -5.50
CA VAL A 330 42.52 54.48 -5.60
C VAL A 330 41.38 54.92 -4.66
N LEU A 331 41.58 56.10 -4.07
CA LEU A 331 40.93 56.78 -2.95
C LEU A 331 39.53 57.39 -3.23
N SER A 332 38.74 57.57 -2.17
CA SER A 332 37.57 58.47 -2.08
C SER A 332 37.95 59.93 -1.75
N PRO A 333 37.06 60.89 -2.06
CA PRO A 333 36.75 62.02 -1.16
C PRO A 333 35.22 62.32 -1.13
N VAL A 334 34.56 63.13 -0.27
CA VAL A 334 34.73 63.86 1.01
C VAL A 334 33.29 64.36 1.40
N LEU A 335 33.05 64.48 2.72
CA LEU A 335 32.01 65.14 3.55
C LEU A 335 31.03 66.19 2.94
N SER A 336 29.68 66.13 3.10
CA SER A 336 28.74 66.57 4.21
C SER A 336 27.95 67.86 3.83
N PRO A 337 26.86 68.38 4.51
CA PRO A 337 26.15 67.94 5.74
C PRO A 337 24.57 68.06 5.80
N VAL A 338 23.97 67.41 6.83
CA VAL A 338 22.91 67.88 7.79
C VAL A 338 21.43 68.07 7.37
N LEU A 339 20.51 67.24 7.94
CA LEU A 339 19.60 67.58 9.07
C LEU A 339 18.75 66.38 9.58
N SER A 340 18.67 66.30 10.91
CA SER A 340 17.99 65.38 11.87
C SER A 340 16.46 65.23 11.64
N SER A 341 15.65 64.37 12.26
CA SER A 341 15.60 63.44 13.42
C SER A 341 14.24 62.70 13.29
N THR A 342 14.01 61.45 13.71
CA THR A 342 13.62 61.08 15.10
C THR A 342 13.70 59.56 15.35
N SER A 343 13.91 59.26 16.63
CA SER A 343 14.23 58.02 17.34
C SER A 343 13.10 56.99 17.56
N GLY A 344 13.46 55.70 17.69
CA GLY A 344 12.67 54.65 18.34
C GLY A 344 13.42 53.29 18.41
N PRO A 345 13.20 52.42 19.42
CA PRO A 345 14.28 51.70 20.11
C PRO A 345 14.52 50.23 19.70
N THR A 346 15.79 49.78 19.75
CA THR A 346 16.21 48.37 19.82
C THR A 346 16.24 47.86 21.28
N PRO A 347 15.86 46.60 21.56
CA PRO A 347 16.85 45.51 21.80
C PRO A 347 16.31 44.08 21.49
N PRO A 348 16.97 42.95 21.83
CA PRO A 348 18.39 42.59 21.78
C PRO A 348 18.66 41.36 20.86
N LYS A 349 19.94 41.13 20.48
CA LYS A 349 20.39 39.87 19.84
C LYS A 349 20.55 38.74 20.88
N PRO A 350 20.12 37.50 20.58
CA PRO A 350 20.64 36.29 21.23
C PRO A 350 21.60 35.51 20.29
N PRO A 351 22.36 34.52 20.83
CA PRO A 351 23.75 34.28 20.46
C PRO A 351 23.95 33.25 19.33
N ARG A 352 25.11 33.34 18.67
CA ARG A 352 25.67 32.28 17.83
C ARG A 352 26.19 31.12 18.70
N LYS A 353 25.64 29.92 18.52
CA LYS A 353 26.29 28.60 18.73
C LYS A 353 25.79 27.66 17.63
N ALA A 354 26.64 27.29 16.68
CA ALA A 354 27.25 25.96 16.53
C ALA A 354 26.18 24.84 16.56
N GLY A 355 25.84 24.16 15.46
CA GLY A 355 26.74 23.51 14.51
C GLY A 355 27.24 22.20 15.14
N ALA A 356 26.62 21.07 14.75
CA ALA A 356 26.89 19.66 15.11
C ALA A 356 25.90 19.00 16.10
N ALA A 357 24.75 18.52 15.61
CA ALA A 357 23.94 17.48 16.29
C ALA A 357 22.89 16.77 15.39
N VAL A 358 23.08 16.67 14.06
CA VAL A 358 22.07 16.03 13.17
C VAL A 358 22.48 14.62 12.69
N LEU A 359 23.72 14.17 12.94
CA LEU A 359 24.20 12.86 12.47
C LEU A 359 24.06 11.70 13.47
N ALA A 360 23.69 11.96 14.73
CA ALA A 360 23.55 10.90 15.74
C ALA A 360 22.11 10.35 15.90
N GLY A 361 21.08 11.13 15.56
CA GLY A 361 19.68 10.73 15.76
C GLY A 361 19.18 9.68 14.77
N VAL A 362 19.66 9.72 13.53
CA VAL A 362 19.24 8.78 12.48
C VAL A 362 19.85 7.39 12.70
N ALA A 363 21.09 7.30 13.19
CA ALA A 363 21.74 6.01 13.49
C ALA A 363 21.07 5.26 14.66
N VAL A 364 20.56 5.98 15.66
CA VAL A 364 19.90 5.38 16.84
C VAL A 364 18.50 4.85 16.49
N VAL A 365 17.74 5.55 15.65
CA VAL A 365 16.41 5.09 15.19
C VAL A 365 16.53 3.89 14.25
N VAL A 366 17.55 3.86 13.40
CA VAL A 366 17.84 2.71 12.52
C VAL A 366 18.32 1.50 13.32
N ALA A 367 19.19 1.69 14.32
CA ALA A 367 19.65 0.61 15.19
C ALA A 367 18.51 0.02 16.05
N LEU A 368 17.58 0.85 16.53
CA LEU A 368 16.41 0.39 17.30
C LEU A 368 15.40 -0.39 16.44
N VAL A 369 15.20 -0.01 15.18
CA VAL A 369 14.38 -0.76 14.23
C VAL A 369 15.05 -2.10 13.83
N LEU A 370 16.38 -2.14 13.71
CA LEU A 370 17.12 -3.38 13.40
C LEU A 370 17.18 -4.36 14.58
N VAL A 371 17.24 -3.87 15.82
CA VAL A 371 17.14 -4.71 17.03
C VAL A 371 15.73 -5.27 17.20
N LEU A 372 14.67 -4.49 16.94
CA LEU A 372 13.28 -4.99 17.01
C LEU A 372 12.94 -6.01 15.90
N LEU A 373 13.68 -6.02 14.79
CA LEU A 373 13.53 -7.03 13.73
C LEU A 373 14.42 -8.27 13.94
N SER A 374 15.33 -8.27 14.93
CA SER A 374 16.27 -9.39 15.19
C SER A 374 15.95 -10.24 16.44
N VAL A 375 14.92 -9.89 17.24
CA VAL A 375 14.52 -10.65 18.45
C VAL A 375 13.31 -11.57 18.18
N HIS A 376 13.17 -12.10 16.96
CA HIS A 376 12.23 -13.20 16.68
C HIS A 376 12.93 -14.37 16.00
N ASP A 377 14.09 -14.75 16.54
CA ASP A 377 14.63 -16.09 16.31
C ASP A 377 15.43 -16.56 17.53
N GLN A 378 14.74 -17.27 18.42
CA GLN A 378 15.35 -18.37 19.19
C GLN A 378 14.29 -19.45 19.38
N GLY A 379 14.46 -20.53 18.61
CA GLY A 379 13.82 -21.80 18.90
C GLY A 379 14.35 -22.37 20.22
N THR A 380 13.45 -22.93 21.02
CA THR A 380 13.79 -23.97 21.99
C THR A 380 12.93 -25.20 21.75
N ALA A 381 13.62 -26.33 21.81
CA ALA A 381 13.19 -27.65 21.39
C ALA A 381 12.05 -28.23 22.22
N HIS A 382 11.25 -29.06 21.55
CA HIS A 382 10.35 -30.05 22.14
C HIS A 382 11.09 -31.00 23.10
N PRO A 383 10.36 -31.55 24.09
CA PRO A 383 10.47 -32.97 24.38
C PRO A 383 9.19 -33.70 23.98
N VAL A 384 9.41 -34.64 23.07
CA VAL A 384 8.71 -35.90 22.81
C VAL A 384 7.73 -36.35 23.91
N ALA A 385 6.49 -36.61 23.51
CA ALA A 385 5.67 -37.71 24.04
C ALA A 385 5.27 -38.58 22.83
N PRO A 386 5.46 -39.90 22.89
CA PRO A 386 4.25 -40.71 23.12
C PRO A 386 4.51 -42.04 23.84
N SER A 387 3.53 -42.51 24.61
CA SER A 387 2.91 -43.84 24.39
C SER A 387 1.79 -44.11 25.40
N PRO A 388 0.77 -44.90 25.01
CA PRO A 388 -0.42 -45.18 25.80
C PRO A 388 -0.21 -46.30 26.83
N SER A 389 -0.89 -46.17 27.97
CA SER A 389 -0.95 -47.15 29.04
C SER A 389 -1.60 -48.48 28.59
N PRO A 390 -1.16 -49.64 29.14
CA PRO A 390 -1.80 -50.92 28.90
C PRO A 390 -3.02 -51.11 29.80
N SER A 391 -4.02 -51.77 29.23
CA SER A 391 -5.20 -52.33 29.88
C SER A 391 -4.82 -53.41 30.89
N VAL A 392 -5.26 -53.24 32.14
CA VAL A 392 -5.20 -54.29 33.17
C VAL A 392 -6.63 -54.67 33.54
N GLN A 393 -6.96 -55.94 33.29
CA GLN A 393 -8.17 -56.60 33.76
C GLN A 393 -8.08 -56.81 35.28
N VAL A 394 -9.16 -56.48 35.99
CA VAL A 394 -9.35 -56.88 37.40
C VAL A 394 -10.52 -57.88 37.45
N PRO A 395 -10.38 -59.06 38.09
CA PRO A 395 -11.44 -60.06 38.18
C PRO A 395 -12.41 -59.78 39.34
N ASP A 396 -13.68 -60.12 39.14
CA ASP A 396 -14.74 -60.15 40.16
C ASP A 396 -14.45 -61.15 41.30
N PRO A 397 -14.82 -60.81 42.54
CA PRO A 397 -15.19 -61.82 43.54
C PRO A 397 -16.50 -61.41 44.30
N PRO A 398 -17.11 -62.28 45.11
CA PRO A 398 -18.43 -62.81 44.81
C PRO A 398 -19.55 -62.30 45.74
N LEU A 399 -20.77 -62.67 45.35
CA LEU A 399 -22.03 -62.56 46.10
C LEU A 399 -21.90 -62.98 47.57
N TYR A 400 -22.22 -62.05 48.47
CA TYR A 400 -22.59 -62.36 49.85
C TYR A 400 -23.70 -61.41 50.34
N SER A 401 -24.90 -61.96 50.51
CA SER A 401 -25.94 -61.46 51.43
C SER A 401 -25.80 -62.26 52.72
N PRO A 402 -25.93 -61.67 53.94
CA PRO A 402 -27.28 -61.45 54.44
C PRO A 402 -27.50 -60.33 55.50
N SER A 403 -28.79 -60.04 55.69
CA SER A 403 -29.48 -59.65 56.94
C SER A 403 -29.36 -58.22 57.50
N ALA A 404 -30.45 -57.48 57.23
CA ALA A 404 -31.35 -56.84 58.19
C ALA A 404 -30.75 -56.30 59.50
N TYR A 405 -30.42 -55.00 59.47
CA TYR A 405 -30.53 -54.14 60.64
C TYR A 405 -31.37 -52.91 60.28
N THR A 406 -32.58 -52.88 60.85
CA THR A 406 -33.46 -51.72 60.86
C THR A 406 -32.77 -50.59 61.64
N THR A 407 -32.41 -49.51 60.96
CA THR A 407 -31.96 -48.26 61.58
C THR A 407 -32.87 -47.11 61.15
N PRO A 408 -33.03 -46.08 62.02
CA PRO A 408 -34.17 -45.17 61.97
C PRO A 408 -34.07 -44.19 60.79
N ALA A 409 -35.22 -43.79 60.27
CA ALA A 409 -35.34 -42.80 59.21
C ALA A 409 -34.68 -41.47 59.62
N TYR A 410 -33.47 -41.23 59.10
CA TYR A 410 -32.86 -39.92 59.05
C TYR A 410 -33.33 -39.28 57.74
N SER A 411 -34.22 -38.28 57.84
CA SER A 411 -34.57 -37.43 56.71
C SER A 411 -33.30 -36.79 56.18
N ALA A 412 -32.86 -37.20 54.99
CA ALA A 412 -31.76 -36.55 54.31
C ALA A 412 -32.12 -35.06 54.10
N PRO A 413 -31.22 -34.11 54.40
CA PRO A 413 -31.44 -32.73 54.03
C PRO A 413 -31.66 -32.63 52.51
N PRO A 414 -32.54 -31.73 52.03
CA PRO A 414 -32.79 -31.57 50.60
C PRO A 414 -31.45 -31.38 49.87
N PRO A 415 -31.29 -31.98 48.67
CA PRO A 415 -30.07 -31.81 47.91
C PRO A 415 -29.79 -30.31 47.75
N PRO A 416 -28.52 -29.87 47.87
CA PRO A 416 -28.17 -28.49 47.61
C PRO A 416 -28.73 -28.10 46.23
N PRO A 417 -29.24 -26.87 46.05
CA PRO A 417 -29.74 -26.43 44.76
C PRO A 417 -28.68 -26.77 43.71
N SER A 418 -29.10 -27.50 42.67
CA SER A 418 -28.22 -27.77 41.53
C SER A 418 -27.58 -26.45 41.14
N PRO A 419 -26.25 -26.40 40.94
CA PRO A 419 -25.60 -25.19 40.49
C PRO A 419 -26.36 -24.71 39.26
N SER A 420 -26.87 -23.49 39.32
CA SER A 420 -27.52 -22.86 38.17
C SER A 420 -26.63 -23.08 36.95
N PRO A 421 -27.17 -23.53 35.81
CA PRO A 421 -26.36 -23.68 34.61
C PRO A 421 -25.58 -22.38 34.39
N PRO A 422 -24.29 -22.46 34.00
CA PRO A 422 -23.48 -21.26 33.82
C PRO A 422 -24.23 -20.27 32.94
N PRO A 423 -24.27 -18.98 33.32
CA PRO A 423 -25.05 -17.97 32.60
C PRO A 423 -24.66 -18.01 31.12
N ASN A 424 -25.67 -18.14 30.25
CA ASN A 424 -25.43 -18.08 28.82
C ASN A 424 -25.26 -16.61 28.49
N LEU A 425 -24.01 -16.14 28.39
CA LEU A 425 -23.67 -14.73 28.22
C LEU A 425 -24.44 -14.07 27.08
N ILE A 426 -24.68 -14.80 25.99
CA ILE A 426 -25.46 -14.29 24.85
C ILE A 426 -26.96 -14.22 25.14
N ARG A 427 -27.50 -15.18 25.89
CA ARG A 427 -28.92 -15.19 26.26
C ARG A 427 -29.24 -14.03 27.21
N ASP A 428 -28.36 -13.80 28.17
CA ASP A 428 -28.61 -12.92 29.31
C ASP A 428 -28.10 -11.47 29.06
N ALA A 429 -27.41 -11.22 27.95
CA ALA A 429 -26.95 -9.89 27.53
C ALA A 429 -28.09 -8.90 27.24
N SER A 430 -27.83 -7.63 27.56
CA SER A 430 -28.64 -6.45 27.28
C SER A 430 -27.89 -5.46 26.39
N VAL A 431 -28.63 -4.60 25.67
CA VAL A 431 -28.02 -3.49 24.92
C VAL A 431 -27.30 -2.57 25.91
N GLY A 432 -26.03 -2.28 25.64
CA GLY A 432 -25.15 -1.51 26.52
C GLY A 432 -24.19 -2.35 27.36
N ASP A 433 -24.39 -3.67 27.48
CA ASP A 433 -23.46 -4.56 28.17
C ASP A 433 -22.13 -4.63 27.41
N CYS A 434 -21.04 -4.90 28.13
CA CYS A 434 -19.71 -4.99 27.55
C CYS A 434 -19.01 -6.31 27.84
N PHE A 435 -18.23 -6.75 26.86
CA PHE A 435 -17.49 -8.00 26.89
C PHE A 435 -16.05 -7.79 26.42
N THR A 436 -15.13 -8.61 26.90
CA THR A 436 -13.86 -8.85 26.20
C THR A 436 -14.04 -10.03 25.28
N ASP A 437 -13.46 -9.98 24.08
CA ASP A 437 -13.25 -11.16 23.25
C ASP A 437 -11.78 -11.59 23.31
N SER A 438 -11.55 -12.85 23.67
CA SER A 438 -10.23 -13.50 23.67
C SER A 438 -10.11 -14.57 22.59
N GLY A 439 -11.13 -14.69 21.75
CA GLY A 439 -11.22 -15.64 20.66
C GLY A 439 -10.45 -15.21 19.41
N THR A 440 -10.80 -15.82 18.29
CA THR A 440 -10.26 -15.50 16.95
C THR A 440 -11.43 -15.23 16.00
N ASP A 441 -11.18 -14.57 14.87
CA ASP A 441 -12.21 -14.30 13.86
C ASP A 441 -13.08 -15.54 13.56
N GLY A 442 -14.39 -15.44 13.84
CA GLY A 442 -15.37 -16.52 13.66
C GLY A 442 -15.52 -17.49 14.84
N HIS A 443 -14.70 -17.36 15.88
CA HIS A 443 -14.73 -18.11 17.14
C HIS A 443 -14.57 -17.18 18.35
N PRO A 444 -15.58 -16.32 18.63
CA PRO A 444 -15.55 -15.41 19.77
C PRO A 444 -15.57 -16.17 21.10
N VAL A 445 -14.73 -15.73 22.03
CA VAL A 445 -14.69 -16.19 23.43
C VAL A 445 -14.95 -14.99 24.33
N LEU A 446 -16.25 -14.73 24.55
CA LEU A 446 -16.72 -13.60 25.34
C LEU A 446 -16.60 -13.82 26.85
N ALA A 447 -16.17 -12.78 27.56
CA ALA A 447 -16.26 -12.68 29.01
C ALA A 447 -16.81 -11.30 29.41
N VAL A 448 -17.62 -11.24 30.47
CA VAL A 448 -18.19 -9.96 30.96
C VAL A 448 -17.07 -9.00 31.34
N ALA A 449 -17.17 -7.75 30.90
CA ALA A 449 -16.17 -6.72 31.15
C ALA A 449 -16.81 -5.37 31.46
N ALA A 450 -16.04 -4.48 32.08
CA ALA A 450 -16.42 -3.08 32.18
C ALA A 450 -16.36 -2.42 30.80
N CYS A 451 -17.33 -1.56 30.49
CA CYS A 451 -17.30 -0.78 29.26
C CYS A 451 -16.13 0.21 29.30
N GLY A 452 -15.20 0.06 28.37
CA GLY A 452 -14.02 0.91 28.25
C GLY A 452 -13.13 0.50 27.07
N PRO A 453 -11.98 1.18 26.89
CA PRO A 453 -11.04 0.88 25.83
C PRO A 453 -10.68 -0.61 25.76
N GLY A 454 -10.80 -1.21 24.58
CA GLY A 454 -10.52 -2.64 24.34
C GLY A 454 -11.71 -3.58 24.54
N SER A 455 -12.86 -3.09 25.03
CA SER A 455 -14.08 -3.90 25.19
C SER A 455 -14.99 -3.84 23.97
N PHE A 456 -15.89 -4.81 23.84
CA PHE A 456 -16.98 -4.87 22.88
C PHE A 456 -18.30 -4.57 23.57
N LYS A 457 -18.96 -3.51 23.14
CA LYS A 457 -20.26 -3.09 23.67
C LYS A 457 -21.39 -3.65 22.81
N VAL A 458 -22.43 -4.20 23.43
CA VAL A 458 -23.65 -4.63 22.72
C VAL A 458 -24.40 -3.41 22.23
N GLN A 459 -24.41 -3.22 20.92
CA GLN A 459 -25.10 -2.11 20.28
C GLN A 459 -26.54 -2.47 19.88
N ARG A 460 -26.76 -3.73 19.50
CA ARG A 460 -28.08 -4.24 19.11
C ARG A 460 -28.19 -5.73 19.42
N ILE A 461 -29.40 -6.17 19.73
CA ILE A 461 -29.73 -7.59 19.91
C ILE A 461 -30.83 -7.96 18.91
N ASN A 462 -30.58 -8.95 18.07
CA ASN A 462 -31.57 -9.51 17.17
C ASN A 462 -32.08 -10.84 17.74
N SER A 463 -33.38 -10.94 18.00
CA SER A 463 -34.01 -12.15 18.55
C SER A 463 -34.68 -12.99 17.46
N GLY A 464 -34.85 -14.29 17.70
CA GLY A 464 -35.48 -15.24 16.78
C GLY A 464 -34.56 -15.74 15.66
N THR A 465 -33.30 -15.31 15.63
CA THR A 465 -32.34 -15.60 14.56
C THR A 465 -30.98 -16.04 15.12
N THR A 466 -30.23 -16.78 14.32
CA THR A 466 -28.80 -17.09 14.53
C THR A 466 -27.94 -16.56 13.38
N ASP A 467 -28.56 -15.86 12.44
CA ASP A 467 -27.92 -15.29 11.27
C ASP A 467 -27.13 -14.04 11.66
N LEU A 468 -25.80 -14.16 11.70
CA LEU A 468 -24.88 -13.06 12.02
C LEU A 468 -25.04 -11.87 11.06
N SER A 469 -25.44 -12.12 9.81
CA SER A 469 -25.63 -11.04 8.83
C SER A 469 -26.78 -10.10 9.17
N SER A 470 -27.65 -10.46 10.13
CA SER A 470 -28.68 -9.56 10.64
C SER A 470 -28.11 -8.31 11.35
N CYS A 471 -26.79 -8.29 11.61
CA CYS A 471 -26.06 -7.15 12.14
C CYS A 471 -25.47 -6.20 11.09
N ALA A 472 -25.53 -6.51 9.79
CA ALA A 472 -24.86 -5.73 8.73
C ALA A 472 -25.26 -4.23 8.65
N ASN A 473 -26.43 -3.86 9.20
CA ASN A 473 -26.92 -2.48 9.28
C ASN A 473 -26.96 -1.93 10.72
N ALA A 474 -26.25 -2.56 11.66
CA ALA A 474 -26.04 -2.00 12.98
C ALA A 474 -25.00 -0.87 12.89
N ALA A 475 -25.26 0.21 13.63
CA ALA A 475 -24.32 1.32 13.69
C ALA A 475 -23.05 0.88 14.42
N ASP A 476 -21.89 1.22 13.86
CA ASP A 476 -20.57 0.94 14.47
C ASP A 476 -20.39 -0.54 14.85
N GLU A 477 -20.95 -1.46 14.06
CA GLU A 477 -20.75 -2.90 14.26
C GLU A 477 -19.39 -3.34 13.74
N ASP A 478 -18.66 -4.05 14.59
CA ASP A 478 -17.34 -4.60 14.30
C ASP A 478 -17.34 -6.12 14.40
N GLU A 479 -18.24 -6.69 15.19
CA GLU A 479 -18.36 -8.12 15.42
C GLU A 479 -19.80 -8.52 15.73
N SER A 480 -20.17 -9.76 15.37
CA SER A 480 -21.44 -10.35 15.78
C SER A 480 -21.28 -11.78 16.28
N VAL A 481 -22.03 -12.11 17.33
CA VAL A 481 -22.02 -13.44 17.95
C VAL A 481 -23.43 -13.99 18.05
N SER A 482 -23.61 -15.30 17.89
CA SER A 482 -24.93 -15.94 17.97
C SER A 482 -24.99 -17.08 18.98
N SER A 483 -26.20 -17.34 19.47
CA SER A 483 -26.50 -18.47 20.35
C SER A 483 -27.68 -19.27 19.78
N PRO A 484 -27.46 -20.47 19.22
CA PRO A 484 -28.54 -21.33 18.74
C PRO A 484 -29.58 -21.68 19.81
N ALA A 485 -29.12 -21.91 21.04
CA ALA A 485 -29.99 -22.22 22.18
C ALA A 485 -30.90 -21.04 22.57
N ALA A 486 -30.41 -19.81 22.44
CA ALA A 486 -31.20 -18.61 22.72
C ALA A 486 -31.93 -18.05 21.49
N ARG A 487 -31.59 -18.52 20.28
CA ARG A 487 -31.96 -17.92 18.99
C ARG A 487 -31.78 -16.39 19.00
N ARG A 488 -30.58 -15.96 19.41
CA ARG A 488 -30.21 -14.54 19.51
C ARG A 488 -28.88 -14.29 18.81
N VAL A 489 -28.74 -13.09 18.25
CA VAL A 489 -27.50 -12.51 17.73
C VAL A 489 -27.24 -11.19 18.46
N LEU A 490 -26.02 -11.00 18.99
CA LEU A 490 -25.54 -9.72 19.50
C LEU A 490 -24.71 -9.05 18.41
N CYS A 491 -25.00 -7.77 18.14
CA CYS A 491 -24.18 -6.90 17.30
C CYS A 491 -23.29 -6.07 18.23
N LEU A 492 -21.99 -6.25 18.13
CA LEU A 492 -20.98 -5.73 19.04
C LEU A 492 -20.20 -4.59 18.37
N SER A 493 -19.92 -3.55 19.15
CA SER A 493 -19.13 -2.40 18.76
C SER A 493 -17.88 -2.30 19.62
N TYR A 494 -16.71 -2.41 19.01
CA TYR A 494 -15.41 -2.31 19.63
C TYR A 494 -15.15 -0.89 20.14
N GLN A 495 -14.85 -0.77 21.41
CA GLN A 495 -14.54 0.49 22.06
C GLN A 495 -13.03 0.76 21.92
N SER A 496 -12.62 1.36 20.80
CA SER A 496 -11.20 1.61 20.53
C SER A 496 -10.56 2.55 21.56
N PRO A 497 -9.32 2.25 22.03
CA PRO A 497 -8.53 3.21 22.80
C PRO A 497 -8.19 4.48 22.00
N GLY A 498 -8.30 4.42 20.67
CA GLY A 498 -8.17 5.57 19.78
C GLY A 498 -9.35 6.55 19.81
N GLY A 499 -10.41 6.27 20.56
CA GLY A 499 -11.60 7.12 20.67
C GLY A 499 -12.65 6.85 19.58
N THR A 500 -13.70 7.68 19.54
CA THR A 500 -14.86 7.44 18.67
C THR A 500 -14.57 7.61 17.18
N ALA A 501 -13.41 8.18 16.81
CA ALA A 501 -12.95 8.30 15.43
C ALA A 501 -12.65 6.95 14.78
N PHE A 502 -12.51 5.85 15.54
CA PHE A 502 -12.27 4.51 14.99
C PHE A 502 -13.37 4.10 14.00
N HIS A 503 -14.62 4.46 14.30
CA HIS A 503 -15.78 4.21 13.43
C HIS A 503 -16.10 5.36 12.47
N ALA A 504 -15.20 6.34 12.31
CA ALA A 504 -15.41 7.41 11.35
C ALA A 504 -15.37 6.88 9.92
N ARG A 505 -16.25 7.40 9.07
CA ARG A 505 -16.35 7.05 7.66
C ARG A 505 -15.91 8.21 6.78
N THR A 506 -15.66 7.93 5.51
CA THR A 506 -15.40 8.97 4.50
C THR A 506 -16.48 10.06 4.56
N GLY A 507 -16.06 11.30 4.71
CA GLY A 507 -16.95 12.45 4.84
C GLY A 507 -17.20 12.92 6.27
N ASP A 508 -17.02 12.05 7.27
CA ASP A 508 -17.13 12.43 8.68
C ASP A 508 -16.03 13.42 9.06
N CYS A 509 -16.25 14.15 10.15
CA CYS A 509 -15.25 15.02 10.71
C CYS A 509 -14.76 14.53 12.06
N VAL A 510 -13.45 14.59 12.25
CA VAL A 510 -12.75 14.07 13.42
C VAL A 510 -11.74 15.08 13.95
N PHE A 511 -11.38 14.94 15.22
CA PHE A 511 -10.29 15.69 15.82
C PHE A 511 -9.73 14.99 17.04
N GLY A 512 -8.43 15.19 17.23
CA GLY A 512 -7.71 14.90 18.45
C GLY A 512 -6.52 15.85 18.55
N LEU A 513 -5.92 15.94 19.73
CA LEU A 513 -4.65 16.66 19.88
C LEU A 513 -3.51 15.73 19.43
N GLN A 514 -2.44 16.31 18.86
CA GLN A 514 -1.30 15.53 18.33
C GLN A 514 -0.69 14.61 19.40
N ASP A 515 -0.67 15.06 20.66
CA ASP A 515 -0.04 14.36 21.78
C ASP A 515 -1.02 13.50 22.61
N THR A 516 -2.31 13.47 22.25
CA THR A 516 -3.32 12.64 22.96
C THR A 516 -3.69 11.40 22.14
N GLY A 517 -3.90 10.29 22.83
CA GLY A 517 -4.28 9.02 22.21
C GLY A 517 -5.67 9.02 21.57
N THR A 518 -6.61 9.77 22.13
CA THR A 518 -8.03 9.75 21.73
C THR A 518 -8.36 10.78 20.66
N TRP A 519 -9.10 10.32 19.65
CA TRP A 519 -9.65 11.10 18.55
C TRP A 519 -11.14 10.84 18.47
N ASP A 520 -11.94 11.88 18.27
CA ASP A 520 -13.38 11.80 18.32
C ASP A 520 -14.06 12.30 17.05
N ARG A 521 -15.18 11.67 16.70
CA ARG A 521 -16.12 12.19 15.69
C ARG A 521 -16.78 13.45 16.23
N GLN A 522 -16.85 14.49 15.40
CA GLN A 522 -17.52 15.76 15.72
C GLN A 522 -18.09 16.42 14.46
N ALA A 523 -18.88 17.47 14.64
CA ALA A 523 -19.38 18.27 13.52
C ALA A 523 -18.24 18.91 12.72
N CYS A 524 -18.37 18.99 11.39
CA CYS A 524 -17.38 19.64 10.54
C CYS A 524 -17.31 21.15 10.80
N GLN A 525 -16.11 21.64 11.13
CA GLN A 525 -15.85 23.04 11.41
C GLN A 525 -14.38 23.37 11.11
N ASP A 526 -14.07 24.64 10.96
CA ASP A 526 -12.70 25.08 10.69
C ASP A 526 -11.73 24.58 11.76
N GLY A 527 -10.59 24.04 11.34
CA GLY A 527 -9.56 23.53 12.24
C GLY A 527 -9.72 22.08 12.67
N ASN A 528 -10.80 21.40 12.28
CA ASN A 528 -10.89 19.95 12.37
C ASN A 528 -10.65 19.26 11.02
N PHE A 529 -10.66 17.93 11.03
CA PHE A 529 -10.32 17.16 9.85
C PHE A 529 -11.55 16.47 9.28
N LYS A 530 -11.70 16.54 7.97
CA LYS A 530 -12.59 15.66 7.21
C LYS A 530 -11.85 14.36 6.87
N VAL A 531 -12.49 13.24 7.08
CA VAL A 531 -12.00 11.91 6.67
C VAL A 531 -12.12 11.79 5.15
N LEU A 532 -10.99 11.65 4.47
CA LEU A 532 -10.93 11.40 3.02
C LEU A 532 -11.21 9.94 2.71
N THR A 533 -10.62 9.04 3.49
CA THR A 533 -10.82 7.60 3.41
C THR A 533 -10.28 6.93 4.66
N VAL A 534 -10.64 5.65 4.83
CA VAL A 534 -10.17 4.80 5.93
C VAL A 534 -9.58 3.54 5.33
N PHE A 535 -8.35 3.22 5.70
CA PHE A 535 -7.68 1.97 5.32
C PHE A 535 -7.58 1.03 6.52
N GLN A 536 -7.65 -0.27 6.26
CA GLN A 536 -7.33 -1.28 7.26
C GLN A 536 -5.81 -1.44 7.43
N GLY A 537 -5.40 -1.81 8.63
CA GLY A 537 -4.01 -1.92 9.06
C GLY A 537 -3.45 -0.59 9.59
N SER A 538 -2.13 -0.56 9.74
CA SER A 538 -1.37 0.58 10.27
C SER A 538 -0.54 1.32 9.19
N GLU A 539 -0.62 0.89 7.93
CA GLU A 539 0.10 1.49 6.81
C GLU A 539 -0.53 2.82 6.38
N ASN A 540 0.24 3.90 6.40
CA ASN A 540 -0.22 5.27 6.16
C ASN A 540 0.27 5.87 4.82
N SER A 541 1.19 5.20 4.12
CA SER A 541 1.78 5.63 2.83
C SER A 541 0.71 5.95 1.78
N ARG A 542 -0.40 5.21 1.83
CA ARG A 542 -1.56 5.35 0.94
C ARG A 542 -2.32 6.66 1.13
N CYS A 543 -2.15 7.33 2.26
CA CYS A 543 -2.81 8.60 2.51
C CYS A 543 -2.14 9.77 1.78
N GLU A 544 -0.82 9.72 1.60
CA GLU A 544 -0.02 10.84 1.07
C GLU A 544 -0.35 11.17 -0.39
N SER A 545 -0.86 10.20 -1.15
CA SER A 545 -1.29 10.38 -2.54
C SER A 545 -2.70 10.95 -2.69
N LEU A 546 -3.47 11.10 -1.61
CA LEU A 546 -4.87 11.53 -1.70
C LEU A 546 -4.99 13.05 -1.93
N PRO A 547 -5.83 13.50 -2.87
CA PRO A 547 -6.06 14.92 -3.10
C PRO A 547 -6.54 15.63 -1.83
N GLY A 548 -5.82 16.69 -1.46
CA GLY A 548 -6.16 17.49 -0.28
C GLY A 548 -5.79 16.85 1.06
N PHE A 549 -5.02 15.76 1.05
CA PHE A 549 -4.45 15.15 2.25
C PHE A 549 -3.59 16.13 3.05
N ASN A 550 -3.73 16.08 4.38
CA ASN A 550 -2.97 16.91 5.30
C ASN A 550 -2.41 16.13 6.49
N TYR A 551 -3.08 15.05 6.94
CA TYR A 551 -2.68 14.32 8.14
C TYR A 551 -3.20 12.88 8.10
N TRP A 552 -2.51 11.94 8.74
CA TRP A 552 -2.99 10.56 8.89
C TRP A 552 -3.08 10.21 10.38
N ARG A 553 -4.03 9.36 10.77
CA ARG A 553 -4.17 8.89 12.15
C ARG A 553 -4.41 7.38 12.20
N PRO A 554 -3.49 6.58 12.76
CA PRO A 554 -3.74 5.18 13.04
C PRO A 554 -4.59 5.08 14.31
N LEU A 555 -5.55 4.17 14.32
CA LEU A 555 -6.42 3.89 15.45
C LEU A 555 -6.41 2.37 15.69
N PRO A 556 -6.08 1.94 16.91
CA PRO A 556 -5.95 0.53 17.24
C PRO A 556 -7.31 -0.18 17.22
N GLY A 557 -7.34 -1.37 16.62
CA GLY A 557 -8.48 -2.28 16.63
C GLY A 557 -8.38 -3.36 17.72
N PRO A 558 -9.33 -4.32 17.76
CA PRO A 558 -9.26 -5.47 18.65
C PRO A 558 -8.01 -6.33 18.37
N SER A 559 -7.55 -7.05 19.39
CA SER A 559 -6.31 -7.85 19.33
C SER A 559 -6.45 -9.03 18.37
N GLY A 560 -5.62 -9.05 17.32
CA GLY A 560 -5.68 -10.01 16.22
C GLY A 560 -5.02 -9.40 14.98
N ALA A 561 -4.55 -10.21 14.03
CA ALA A 561 -3.85 -9.66 12.86
C ALA A 561 -4.81 -8.83 11.98
N SER A 562 -4.53 -7.52 11.83
CA SER A 562 -5.09 -6.55 10.86
C SER A 562 -6.40 -5.80 11.18
N SER A 563 -6.79 -5.67 12.45
CA SER A 563 -8.01 -4.91 12.83
C SER A 563 -7.81 -3.41 13.06
N ASP A 564 -6.56 -2.94 13.01
CA ASP A 564 -6.24 -1.50 13.06
C ASP A 564 -6.84 -0.77 11.85
N VAL A 565 -7.07 0.53 11.99
CA VAL A 565 -7.46 1.40 10.88
C VAL A 565 -6.59 2.63 10.81
N VAL A 566 -6.34 3.15 9.60
CA VAL A 566 -5.71 4.44 9.36
C VAL A 566 -6.72 5.38 8.72
N LEU A 567 -7.00 6.50 9.38
CA LEU A 567 -7.75 7.61 8.81
C LEU A 567 -6.82 8.48 7.99
N CYS A 568 -7.15 8.72 6.72
CA CYS A 568 -6.50 9.73 5.90
C CYS A 568 -7.33 11.01 5.96
N LEU A 569 -6.71 12.12 6.36
CA LEU A 569 -7.41 13.31 6.82
C LEU A 569 -7.05 14.55 6.00
N SER A 570 -8.06 15.36 5.76
CA SER A 570 -7.97 16.67 5.11
C SER A 570 -8.42 17.74 6.09
N MET A 571 -7.60 18.77 6.31
CA MET A 571 -7.95 19.89 7.17
C MET A 571 -9.14 20.66 6.60
N ASN A 572 -10.14 20.93 7.43
CA ASN A 572 -11.21 21.87 7.11
C ASN A 572 -10.68 23.28 7.31
N TYR A 573 -10.26 23.88 6.19
CA TYR A 573 -9.81 25.26 6.14
C TYR A 573 -11.02 26.21 6.03
N PRO A 574 -10.89 27.46 6.51
CA PRO A 574 -11.99 28.44 6.45
C PRO A 574 -12.47 28.74 5.03
N ASP A 575 -11.56 28.65 4.05
CA ASP A 575 -11.86 28.97 2.67
C ASP A 575 -10.89 28.32 1.67
N ASP A 576 -11.16 28.51 0.37
CA ASP A 576 -10.46 27.81 -0.69
C ASP A 576 -9.04 28.39 -0.94
N ALA A 577 -8.68 29.54 -0.35
CA ALA A 577 -7.33 30.07 -0.47
C ALA A 577 -6.31 29.11 0.13
N ALA A 578 -6.70 28.37 1.17
CA ALA A 578 -5.85 27.37 1.79
C ALA A 578 -5.40 26.24 0.86
N ARG A 579 -6.04 26.04 -0.30
CA ARG A 579 -5.65 25.02 -1.29
C ARG A 579 -5.21 25.61 -2.62
N ALA A 580 -5.31 26.93 -2.78
CA ALA A 580 -4.96 27.61 -4.01
C ALA A 580 -3.43 27.65 -4.20
N GLY A 581 -2.97 27.14 -5.34
CA GLY A 581 -1.58 27.26 -5.79
C GLY A 581 -1.31 28.59 -6.48
N VAL A 582 -0.04 28.89 -6.75
CA VAL A 582 0.36 30.05 -7.56
C VAL A 582 -0.32 30.00 -8.93
N ASN A 583 -0.76 31.15 -9.44
CA ASN A 583 -1.53 31.31 -10.68
C ASN A 583 -2.96 30.74 -10.64
N THR A 584 -3.48 30.37 -9.47
CA THR A 584 -4.89 29.97 -9.33
C THR A 584 -5.79 31.21 -9.23
N CYS A 585 -6.91 31.19 -9.95
CA CYS A 585 -7.92 32.24 -9.91
C CYS A 585 -8.93 31.99 -8.79
N LEU A 586 -9.25 33.03 -8.02
CA LEU A 586 -10.23 32.96 -6.94
C LEU A 586 -11.25 34.10 -7.07
N SER A 587 -12.43 33.87 -6.51
CA SER A 587 -13.42 34.92 -6.22
C SER A 587 -13.32 35.30 -4.75
N LYS A 588 -13.02 36.57 -4.49
CA LYS A 588 -12.95 37.15 -3.15
C LYS A 588 -14.22 37.94 -2.85
N THR A 589 -14.91 37.59 -1.76
CA THR A 589 -16.07 38.32 -1.24
C THR A 589 -15.83 38.65 0.22
N GLY A 590 -15.69 39.93 0.57
CA GLY A 590 -15.27 40.31 1.93
C GLY A 590 -13.88 39.76 2.24
N SER A 591 -13.73 39.00 3.32
CA SER A 591 -12.49 38.29 3.69
C SER A 591 -12.38 36.85 3.16
N THR A 592 -13.43 36.32 2.54
CA THR A 592 -13.53 34.91 2.13
C THR A 592 -13.13 34.71 0.68
N PHE A 593 -12.48 33.58 0.39
CA PHE A 593 -12.03 33.19 -0.94
C PHE A 593 -12.72 31.91 -1.43
N LYS A 594 -13.13 31.88 -2.70
CA LYS A 594 -13.68 30.70 -3.36
C LYS A 594 -12.96 30.40 -4.66
N ALA A 595 -12.76 29.13 -4.97
CA ALA A 595 -12.21 28.70 -6.25
C ALA A 595 -13.12 29.18 -7.38
N ALA A 596 -12.55 29.81 -8.42
CA ALA A 596 -13.32 30.34 -9.54
C ALA A 596 -12.56 30.13 -10.86
N PRO A 597 -13.26 29.82 -11.97
CA PRO A 597 -12.64 29.81 -13.30
C PRO A 597 -12.03 31.18 -13.64
N CYS A 598 -10.88 31.18 -14.33
CA CYS A 598 -10.16 32.41 -14.70
C CYS A 598 -10.88 33.32 -15.71
N VAL A 599 -12.12 32.98 -16.11
CA VAL A 599 -12.97 33.82 -16.98
C VAL A 599 -13.82 34.85 -16.22
N ARG A 600 -14.03 34.68 -14.90
CA ARG A 600 -14.71 35.65 -14.01
C ARG A 600 -14.08 35.84 -12.61
N PRO A 601 -12.76 35.74 -12.41
CA PRO A 601 -12.17 35.98 -11.10
C PRO A 601 -12.04 37.48 -10.84
N ASN A 602 -11.98 37.85 -9.56
CA ASN A 602 -11.57 39.20 -9.16
C ASN A 602 -10.19 39.21 -8.49
N VAL A 603 -9.58 38.05 -8.24
CA VAL A 603 -8.20 37.92 -7.76
C VAL A 603 -7.48 36.70 -8.36
N VAL A 604 -6.15 36.79 -8.47
CA VAL A 604 -5.25 35.69 -8.80
C VAL A 604 -4.16 35.54 -7.74
N VAL A 605 -3.82 34.29 -7.42
CA VAL A 605 -2.76 33.96 -6.46
C VAL A 605 -1.39 34.22 -7.08
N ASN A 606 -0.59 35.05 -6.42
CA ASN A 606 0.73 35.47 -6.88
C ASN A 606 1.87 34.85 -6.07
N GLY A 607 1.59 34.36 -4.86
CA GLY A 607 2.58 33.75 -3.99
C GLY A 607 1.90 32.97 -2.86
N ARG A 608 2.59 31.97 -2.33
CA ARG A 608 2.11 31.15 -1.22
C ARG A 608 3.26 30.68 -0.34
N THR A 609 3.02 30.59 0.96
CA THR A 609 3.84 29.85 1.92
C THR A 609 2.96 29.00 2.85
N ASN A 610 3.52 27.90 3.37
CA ASN A 610 2.88 27.00 4.34
C ASN A 610 3.17 27.45 5.79
N ALA A 611 3.27 28.76 6.00
CA ALA A 611 3.49 29.39 7.29
C ALA A 611 2.56 30.59 7.44
N TYR A 612 2.25 30.94 8.69
CA TYR A 612 1.61 32.21 9.00
C TYR A 612 2.65 33.33 8.98
N ASP A 613 2.72 34.06 7.87
CA ASP A 613 3.67 35.14 7.64
C ASP A 613 3.02 36.24 6.77
N PRO A 614 2.25 37.16 7.36
CA PRO A 614 1.67 38.28 6.62
C PRO A 614 2.70 39.17 5.91
N GLY A 615 3.96 39.17 6.35
CA GLY A 615 5.04 39.96 5.75
C GLY A 615 5.53 39.40 4.41
N PHE A 616 5.27 38.12 4.14
CA PHE A 616 5.70 37.41 2.93
C PHE A 616 5.23 38.08 1.63
N CYS A 617 4.05 38.71 1.62
CA CYS A 617 3.42 39.21 0.40
C CYS A 617 3.90 40.59 -0.05
N GLY A 618 4.68 41.31 0.75
CA GLY A 618 5.17 42.64 0.41
C GLY A 618 4.05 43.61 0.04
N GLN A 619 3.98 43.99 -1.24
CA GLN A 619 2.99 44.94 -1.77
C GLN A 619 1.68 44.29 -2.25
N TYR A 620 1.62 42.95 -2.31
CA TYR A 620 0.41 42.24 -2.74
C TYR A 620 -0.63 42.16 -1.60
N GLY A 621 -1.90 42.01 -1.97
CA GLY A 621 -2.93 41.63 -1.00
C GLY A 621 -2.62 40.26 -0.41
N TRP A 622 -3.01 40.03 0.84
CA TRP A 622 -2.72 38.75 1.51
C TRP A 622 -3.93 38.20 2.26
N THR A 623 -3.92 36.90 2.52
CA THR A 623 -4.80 36.21 3.45
C THR A 623 -3.98 35.11 4.13
N ALA A 624 -4.19 34.91 5.43
CA ALA A 624 -3.46 33.92 6.20
C ALA A 624 -4.36 33.31 7.27
N TRP A 625 -4.11 32.05 7.58
CA TRP A 625 -4.79 31.36 8.67
C TRP A 625 -3.85 30.35 9.31
N GLN A 626 -3.93 30.26 10.64
CA GLN A 626 -3.15 29.33 11.45
C GLN A 626 -4.09 28.59 12.41
N PRO A 627 -4.24 27.27 12.27
CA PRO A 627 -5.01 26.49 13.22
C PRO A 627 -4.25 26.38 14.56
N LYS A 628 -4.97 26.60 15.66
CA LYS A 628 -4.41 26.63 17.03
C LYS A 628 -3.62 25.38 17.40
N TYR A 629 -4.11 24.20 17.01
CA TYR A 629 -3.57 22.91 17.43
C TYR A 629 -2.70 22.22 16.36
N TYR A 630 -2.63 22.78 15.15
CA TYR A 630 -1.89 22.21 14.02
C TYR A 630 -1.09 23.29 13.26
N PRO A 631 -0.24 24.08 13.93
CA PRO A 631 0.38 25.27 13.35
C PRO A 631 1.21 25.01 12.08
N THR A 632 1.68 23.77 11.87
CA THR A 632 2.38 23.33 10.65
C THR A 632 1.49 23.30 9.40
N LEU A 633 0.17 23.31 9.56
CA LEU A 633 -0.82 23.36 8.48
C LEU A 633 -1.31 24.80 8.21
N ALA A 634 -0.61 25.81 8.74
CA ALA A 634 -0.88 27.21 8.44
C ALA A 634 -0.59 27.56 6.98
N TYR A 635 -1.15 28.67 6.52
CA TYR A 635 -0.80 29.23 5.21
C TYR A 635 -0.81 30.75 5.22
N THR A 636 -0.08 31.31 4.27
CA THR A 636 -0.25 32.69 3.80
C THR A 636 -0.27 32.69 2.28
N VAL A 637 -1.27 33.35 1.71
CA VAL A 637 -1.50 33.45 0.26
C VAL A 637 -1.51 34.91 -0.15
N CYS A 638 -0.64 35.23 -1.10
CA CYS A 638 -0.57 36.54 -1.74
C CYS A 638 -1.44 36.55 -2.98
N TRP A 639 -2.20 37.60 -3.17
CA TRP A 639 -3.11 37.77 -4.29
C TRP A 639 -3.03 39.19 -4.85
N ARG A 640 -3.33 39.31 -6.14
CA ARG A 640 -3.56 40.60 -6.81
C ARG A 640 -4.96 40.61 -7.42
N ARG A 641 -5.57 41.78 -7.52
CA ARG A 641 -6.85 41.92 -8.23
C ARG A 641 -6.61 41.77 -9.73
N LEU A 642 -7.61 41.21 -10.42
CA LEU A 642 -7.66 41.10 -11.87
C LEU A 642 -8.48 42.23 -12.49
#